data_AF-A0A6L7GNF4-F1
#
_entry.id   AF-A0A6L7GNF4-F1
#
_cell.length_a   1.000
_cell.length_b   1.000
_cell.length_c   1.000
_cell.angle_alpha   90.00
_cell.angle_beta   90.00
_cell.angle_gamma   90.00
#
_symmetry.space_group_name_H-M   'P 1'
#
loop_
_entity.id
_entity.type
_entity.pdbx_description
1 polymer ?
#
loop_
_entity_poly.entity_id
_entity_poly.type
_entity_poly.pdbx_seq_one_letter_code
_entity_poly.pdbx_strand_id
1 'polypeptide(L)'
;MARWFDQTIVDEGRLPLFFLLVAFVITFLFIRFSVRMIRAEVSWWPGNVTPGGVHVHHVFFGMVLMLLSGFGFFVVDPFRTPVADCILAALFGIGAALVLDEFALLLHLRDVYWSEEGRTSIDAVFVAIAIGLLFLMGVHPLASDDVVGGFRDAADNSTRIGLVIAVAINVALAIITLLKGKVWTGLIGLFFPFLLLFTAIRVARPRSPWARWRYGERPRKQQKALDREMRYREPIVRAKIVVQEAVAGRFGLPEQPAAAPREPRVEPVAARRRPGRLITAVRWRRTRRELKREPPWRLPTLMVSAAIVGGLIAVSLDDSFATYVLDAGTTATLLGVIAGAMATLTGLVFTAVTLAMQFGASQISIRVIPMLQQDRVMRGSVGLFLSTFAFTVIVAVDLTAVSDGSDAPAVSTSIAIALTLASAFMFIMLIGKVGSILNSTQLLRWIESQGRLAVVRQYPDHQPTIAGAAISGSATLIDDPRPVSMTVTLRDAPSQGRVLLAINLDRIQRLADRWDVRVDLLVGVGDYVPHHADVFEIVGDHRDVRSQQLLSCLLFGDSHGPSVSPAAALQAISDVALKALSPSVNDPSRAVQAIDHAGDLLLMLAPRVAAEEQHSTLTLIGGYRRTWGDYVGIATDQVRHFGRGSIQVQRRLRALYETLGEQCTDEQQTALQERLAALDAQVDIDWTTPIDRRLAHAADRQGYGSEEGRVRQRRLRINTTTQSQAPADPAAR
;
A
#
# COMPACT_ATOMS: atom_id res chain seq x y z
N MET A 1 -50.17 -5.93 -25.42
CA MET A 1 -48.70 -5.84 -25.60
C MET A 1 -48.32 -4.95 -26.78
N ALA A 2 -48.81 -5.17 -28.01
CA ALA A 2 -48.46 -4.34 -29.17
C ALA A 2 -48.70 -2.83 -28.95
N ARG A 3 -49.91 -2.41 -28.51
CA ARG A 3 -50.18 -0.98 -28.20
C ARG A 3 -49.28 -0.38 -27.12
N TRP A 4 -48.87 -1.16 -26.11
CA TRP A 4 -48.00 -0.67 -25.04
C TRP A 4 -46.56 -0.50 -25.55
N PHE A 5 -46.10 -1.42 -26.39
CA PHE A 5 -44.79 -1.35 -27.02
C PHE A 5 -44.69 -0.13 -27.95
N ASP A 6 -45.70 0.10 -28.79
CA ASP A 6 -45.74 1.27 -29.65
C ASP A 6 -45.75 2.56 -28.82
N GLN A 7 -46.66 2.69 -27.85
CA GLN A 7 -46.83 3.92 -27.06
C GLN A 7 -45.69 4.25 -26.09
N THR A 8 -45.02 3.25 -25.52
CA THR A 8 -44.04 3.47 -24.42
C THR A 8 -42.60 3.31 -24.86
N ILE A 9 -42.34 2.58 -25.96
CA ILE A 9 -40.98 2.26 -26.40
C ILE A 9 -40.68 2.90 -27.75
N VAL A 10 -41.59 2.78 -28.72
CA VAL A 10 -41.40 3.34 -30.07
C VAL A 10 -41.65 4.85 -30.08
N ASP A 11 -42.80 5.29 -29.57
CA ASP A 11 -43.23 6.69 -29.62
C ASP A 11 -42.40 7.60 -28.69
N GLU A 12 -41.84 7.06 -27.59
CA GLU A 12 -40.98 7.80 -26.65
C GLU A 12 -39.48 7.75 -27.03
N GLY A 13 -39.13 7.22 -28.21
CA GLY A 13 -37.75 7.18 -28.70
C GLY A 13 -36.82 6.22 -27.95
N ARG A 14 -37.36 5.28 -27.16
CA ARG A 14 -36.59 4.33 -26.34
C ARG A 14 -36.24 3.03 -27.05
N LEU A 15 -36.54 2.94 -28.35
CA LEU A 15 -36.28 1.76 -29.18
C LEU A 15 -34.81 1.30 -29.13
N PRO A 16 -33.78 2.17 -29.23
CA PRO A 16 -32.39 1.73 -29.10
C PRO A 16 -32.08 1.09 -27.74
N LEU A 17 -32.63 1.65 -26.66
CA LEU A 17 -32.42 1.15 -25.29
C LEU A 17 -33.09 -0.22 -25.08
N PHE A 18 -34.23 -0.47 -25.74
CA PHE A 18 -34.84 -1.80 -25.79
C PHE A 18 -33.93 -2.83 -26.48
N PHE A 19 -33.38 -2.50 -27.65
CA PHE A 19 -32.46 -3.38 -28.39
C PHE A 19 -31.18 -3.66 -27.60
N LEU A 20 -30.64 -2.67 -26.89
CA LEU A 20 -29.51 -2.84 -25.97
C LEU A 20 -29.83 -3.87 -24.88
N LEU A 21 -30.97 -3.72 -24.20
CA LEU A 21 -31.34 -4.59 -23.09
C LEU A 21 -31.59 -6.03 -23.55
N VAL A 22 -32.29 -6.21 -24.68
CA VAL A 22 -32.57 -7.52 -25.25
C VAL A 22 -31.28 -8.21 -25.68
N ALA A 23 -30.41 -7.50 -26.42
CA ALA A 23 -29.12 -8.05 -26.86
C ALA A 23 -28.23 -8.42 -25.65
N PHE A 24 -28.20 -7.56 -24.63
CA PHE A 24 -27.48 -7.82 -23.38
C PHE A 24 -27.93 -9.11 -22.69
N VAL A 25 -29.25 -9.29 -22.49
CA VAL A 25 -29.80 -10.47 -21.80
C VAL A 25 -29.54 -11.75 -22.59
N ILE A 26 -29.78 -11.73 -23.91
CA ILE A 26 -29.57 -12.89 -24.79
C ILE A 26 -28.10 -13.30 -24.79
N THR A 27 -27.18 -12.34 -24.98
CA THR A 27 -25.74 -12.62 -24.99
C THR A 27 -25.25 -13.16 -23.66
N PHE A 28 -25.69 -12.59 -22.54
CA PHE A 28 -25.31 -13.09 -21.22
C PHE A 28 -25.78 -14.53 -20.99
N LEU A 29 -27.03 -14.85 -21.32
CA LEU A 29 -27.57 -16.21 -21.22
C LEU A 29 -26.81 -17.17 -22.14
N PHE A 30 -26.47 -16.74 -23.36
CA PHE A 30 -25.71 -17.53 -24.32
C PHE A 30 -24.31 -17.87 -23.81
N ILE A 31 -23.57 -16.90 -23.27
CA ILE A 31 -22.21 -17.15 -22.74
C ILE A 31 -22.28 -18.07 -21.52
N ARG A 32 -23.26 -17.88 -20.63
CA ARG A 32 -23.46 -18.77 -19.47
C ARG A 32 -23.81 -20.19 -19.87
N PHE A 33 -24.64 -20.34 -20.90
CA PHE A 33 -24.93 -21.63 -21.51
C PHE A 33 -23.66 -22.25 -22.09
N SER A 34 -22.88 -21.50 -22.87
CA SER A 34 -21.60 -21.93 -23.43
C SER A 34 -20.64 -22.45 -22.35
N VAL A 35 -20.42 -21.68 -21.27
CA VAL A 35 -19.55 -22.09 -20.15
C VAL A 35 -20.07 -23.36 -19.47
N ARG A 36 -21.39 -23.51 -19.33
CA ARG A 36 -22.00 -24.72 -18.77
C ARG A 36 -21.78 -25.94 -19.66
N MET A 37 -21.91 -25.79 -20.97
CA MET A 37 -21.68 -26.85 -21.95
C MET A 37 -20.22 -27.28 -22.01
N ILE A 38 -19.29 -26.32 -21.89
CA ILE A 38 -17.84 -26.59 -21.79
C ILE A 38 -17.52 -27.37 -20.51
N ARG A 39 -18.06 -26.96 -19.36
CA ARG A 39 -17.86 -27.69 -18.07
C ARG A 39 -18.51 -29.07 -18.04
N ALA A 40 -19.57 -29.27 -18.83
CA ALA A 40 -20.25 -30.55 -18.95
C ALA A 40 -19.62 -31.46 -20.03
N GLU A 41 -18.50 -31.04 -20.63
CA GLU A 41 -17.71 -31.80 -21.63
C GLU A 41 -18.55 -32.36 -22.79
N VAL A 42 -19.50 -31.57 -23.27
CA VAL A 42 -20.45 -32.04 -24.27
C VAL A 42 -19.85 -32.01 -25.68
N SER A 43 -19.86 -33.16 -26.35
CA SER A 43 -19.14 -33.41 -27.62
C SER A 43 -19.59 -32.58 -28.84
N TRP A 44 -20.80 -32.01 -28.83
CA TRP A 44 -21.31 -31.19 -29.95
C TRP A 44 -20.98 -29.70 -29.82
N TRP A 45 -20.42 -29.24 -28.69
CA TRP A 45 -20.10 -27.84 -28.47
C TRP A 45 -18.63 -27.55 -28.81
N PRO A 46 -18.33 -26.53 -29.62
CA PRO A 46 -16.95 -26.12 -29.90
C PRO A 46 -16.34 -25.65 -28.58
N GLY A 47 -15.36 -26.39 -28.05
CA GLY A 47 -14.68 -26.07 -26.81
C GLY A 47 -13.91 -24.73 -26.86
N ASN A 48 -12.94 -24.56 -25.96
CA ASN A 48 -12.17 -23.30 -25.90
C ASN A 48 -11.44 -23.00 -27.21
N VAL A 49 -11.54 -21.75 -27.68
CA VAL A 49 -10.86 -21.26 -28.87
C VAL A 49 -9.52 -20.64 -28.48
N THR A 50 -8.41 -21.20 -28.94
CA THR A 50 -7.03 -20.69 -28.69
C THR A 50 -6.26 -20.51 -30.00
N PRO A 51 -6.31 -19.33 -30.64
CA PRO A 51 -5.46 -19.03 -31.78
C PRO A 51 -4.02 -18.79 -31.29
N GLY A 52 -3.07 -19.62 -31.70
CA GLY A 52 -1.63 -19.38 -31.49
C GLY A 52 -1.12 -19.46 -30.05
N GLY A 53 -1.82 -20.15 -29.14
CA GLY A 53 -1.38 -20.36 -27.75
C GLY A 53 -1.65 -19.19 -26.79
N VAL A 54 -2.34 -18.13 -27.23
CA VAL A 54 -2.77 -17.01 -26.37
C VAL A 54 -4.26 -17.13 -26.06
N HIS A 55 -4.60 -17.23 -24.77
CA HIS A 55 -5.99 -17.25 -24.31
C HIS A 55 -6.56 -15.82 -24.26
N VAL A 56 -7.26 -15.42 -25.33
CA VAL A 56 -7.98 -14.14 -25.35
C VAL A 56 -9.32 -14.32 -24.62
N HIS A 57 -9.47 -13.67 -23.46
CA HIS A 57 -10.73 -13.67 -22.73
C HIS A 57 -11.81 -12.91 -23.51
N HIS A 58 -13.06 -13.38 -23.45
CA HIS A 58 -14.16 -12.81 -24.22
C HIS A 58 -14.51 -11.36 -23.82
N VAL A 59 -14.07 -10.92 -22.63
CA VAL A 59 -14.05 -9.52 -22.18
C VAL A 59 -13.33 -8.57 -23.16
N PHE A 60 -12.28 -9.03 -23.84
CA PHE A 60 -11.54 -8.23 -24.82
C PHE A 60 -12.43 -7.84 -26.00
N PHE A 61 -13.14 -8.82 -26.59
CA PHE A 61 -14.11 -8.56 -27.66
C PHE A 61 -15.26 -7.68 -27.17
N GLY A 62 -15.70 -7.88 -25.92
CA GLY A 62 -16.71 -7.03 -25.30
C GLY A 62 -16.31 -5.56 -25.21
N MET A 63 -15.07 -5.27 -24.78
CA MET A 63 -14.53 -3.90 -24.75
C MET A 63 -14.44 -3.28 -26.15
N VAL A 64 -13.97 -4.03 -27.14
CA VAL A 64 -13.89 -3.56 -28.54
C VAL A 64 -15.27 -3.21 -29.08
N LEU A 65 -16.28 -4.06 -28.85
CA LEU A 65 -17.66 -3.81 -29.26
C LEU A 65 -18.25 -2.57 -28.58
N MET A 66 -18.04 -2.39 -27.27
CA MET A 66 -18.50 -1.20 -26.55
C MET A 66 -17.83 0.08 -27.06
N LEU A 67 -16.53 0.05 -27.36
CA LEU A 67 -15.80 1.20 -27.90
C LEU A 67 -16.30 1.56 -29.31
N LEU A 68 -16.37 0.58 -30.21
CA LEU A 68 -16.82 0.80 -31.59
C LEU A 68 -18.26 1.29 -31.66
N SER A 69 -19.16 0.73 -30.84
CA SER A 69 -20.55 1.20 -30.77
C SER A 69 -20.65 2.59 -30.14
N GLY A 70 -19.91 2.86 -29.05
CA GLY A 70 -19.86 4.16 -28.40
C GLY A 70 -19.35 5.27 -29.33
N PHE A 71 -18.25 5.04 -30.04
CA PHE A 71 -17.75 5.96 -31.08
C PHE A 71 -18.71 6.06 -32.26
N GLY A 72 -19.32 4.94 -32.67
CA GLY A 72 -20.32 4.90 -33.73
C GLY A 72 -21.51 5.81 -33.44
N PHE A 73 -21.98 5.89 -32.19
CA PHE A 73 -23.02 6.84 -31.81
C PHE A 73 -22.62 8.28 -32.10
N PHE A 74 -21.40 8.71 -31.76
CA PHE A 74 -20.93 10.07 -32.05
C PHE A 74 -20.78 10.35 -33.55
N VAL A 75 -20.37 9.35 -34.34
CA VAL A 75 -20.20 9.49 -35.79
C VAL A 75 -21.55 9.56 -36.51
N VAL A 76 -22.54 8.81 -36.03
CA VAL A 76 -23.85 8.67 -36.68
C VAL A 76 -24.86 9.70 -36.17
N ASP A 77 -24.66 10.29 -34.99
CA ASP A 77 -25.52 11.32 -34.38
C ASP A 77 -25.96 12.43 -35.36
N PRO A 78 -25.07 13.02 -36.21
CA PRO A 78 -25.47 14.04 -37.18
C PRO A 78 -26.49 13.57 -38.23
N PHE A 79 -26.52 12.27 -38.53
CA PHE A 79 -27.36 11.69 -39.58
C PHE A 79 -28.74 11.27 -39.09
N ARG A 80 -28.99 11.25 -37.77
CA ARG A 80 -30.28 10.94 -37.12
C ARG A 80 -30.97 9.70 -37.71
N THR A 81 -30.25 8.58 -37.82
CA THR A 81 -30.78 7.34 -38.42
C THR A 81 -31.22 6.32 -37.34
N PRO A 82 -32.54 6.09 -37.14
CA PRO A 82 -33.03 5.25 -36.03
C PRO A 82 -32.56 3.79 -36.09
N VAL A 83 -32.35 3.28 -37.31
CA VAL A 83 -31.88 1.92 -37.54
C VAL A 83 -30.44 1.75 -37.08
N ALA A 84 -29.57 2.73 -37.38
CA ALA A 84 -28.18 2.69 -36.95
C ALA A 84 -28.08 2.79 -35.43
N ASP A 85 -28.89 3.64 -34.80
CA ASP A 85 -28.94 3.75 -33.34
C ASP A 85 -29.33 2.43 -32.67
N CYS A 86 -30.31 1.70 -33.23
CA CYS A 86 -30.70 0.39 -32.72
C CYS A 86 -29.60 -0.67 -32.90
N ILE A 87 -28.91 -0.68 -34.04
CA ILE A 87 -27.79 -1.60 -34.30
C ILE A 87 -26.63 -1.31 -33.35
N LEU A 88 -26.24 -0.05 -33.19
CA LEU A 88 -25.17 0.38 -32.30
C LEU A 88 -25.53 0.08 -30.83
N ALA A 89 -26.79 0.29 -30.44
CA ALA A 89 -27.27 -0.04 -29.10
C ALA A 89 -27.24 -1.55 -28.83
N ALA A 90 -27.62 -2.38 -29.81
CA ALA A 90 -27.52 -3.83 -29.72
C ALA A 90 -26.06 -4.29 -29.59
N LEU A 91 -25.15 -3.76 -30.42
CA LEU A 91 -23.70 -4.05 -30.35
C LEU A 91 -23.11 -3.65 -28.99
N PHE A 92 -23.52 -2.50 -28.46
CA PHE A 92 -23.14 -2.05 -27.12
C PHE A 92 -23.66 -3.02 -26.05
N GLY A 93 -24.92 -3.47 -26.15
CA GLY A 93 -25.51 -4.47 -25.25
C GLY A 93 -24.78 -5.80 -25.25
N ILE A 94 -24.42 -6.33 -26.43
CA ILE A 94 -23.58 -7.54 -26.59
C ILE A 94 -22.23 -7.34 -25.89
N GLY A 95 -21.57 -6.20 -26.18
CA GLY A 95 -20.28 -5.88 -25.59
C GLY A 95 -20.33 -5.79 -24.07
N ALA A 96 -21.33 -5.09 -23.53
CA ALA A 96 -21.54 -4.95 -22.09
C ALA A 96 -21.82 -6.29 -21.41
N ALA A 97 -22.55 -7.22 -22.05
CA ALA A 97 -22.82 -8.55 -21.52
C ALA A 97 -21.54 -9.40 -21.42
N LEU A 98 -20.69 -9.38 -22.46
CA LEU A 98 -19.39 -10.06 -22.46
C LEU A 98 -18.45 -9.50 -21.39
N VAL A 99 -18.47 -8.19 -21.17
CA VAL A 99 -17.64 -7.53 -20.15
C VAL A 99 -18.13 -7.83 -18.74
N LEU A 100 -19.45 -7.79 -18.51
CA LEU A 100 -20.04 -8.05 -17.19
C LEU A 100 -20.05 -9.54 -16.82
N ASP A 101 -19.98 -10.46 -17.78
CA ASP A 101 -19.81 -11.88 -17.47
C ASP A 101 -18.50 -12.15 -16.71
N GLU A 102 -17.45 -11.40 -17.05
CA GLU A 102 -16.13 -11.41 -16.41
C GLU A 102 -15.94 -10.30 -15.36
N PHE A 103 -17.04 -9.77 -14.81
CA PHE A 103 -16.99 -8.71 -13.79
C PHE A 103 -16.07 -9.07 -12.60
N ALA A 104 -15.99 -10.34 -12.24
CA ALA A 104 -15.10 -10.83 -11.20
C ALA A 104 -13.61 -10.57 -11.54
N LEU A 105 -13.18 -10.89 -12.77
CA LEU A 105 -11.81 -10.68 -13.26
C LEU A 105 -11.48 -9.20 -13.47
N LEU A 106 -12.46 -8.37 -13.87
CA LEU A 106 -12.28 -6.92 -13.97
C LEU A 106 -12.00 -6.27 -12.62
N LEU A 107 -12.63 -6.76 -11.55
CA LEU A 107 -12.46 -6.21 -10.20
C LEU A 107 -11.29 -6.86 -9.45
N HIS A 108 -11.00 -8.13 -9.73
CA HIS A 108 -9.95 -8.93 -9.10
C HIS A 108 -9.01 -9.47 -10.18
N LEU A 109 -7.89 -8.76 -10.39
CA LEU A 109 -6.95 -9.02 -11.48
C LEU A 109 -5.98 -10.19 -11.15
N ARG A 110 -6.50 -11.38 -10.80
CA ARG A 110 -5.73 -12.63 -10.67
C ARG A 110 -6.53 -13.84 -11.14
N ASP A 111 -5.96 -14.61 -12.05
CA ASP A 111 -6.45 -15.94 -12.46
C ASP A 111 -6.32 -16.95 -11.32
N VAL A 112 -7.34 -17.08 -10.48
CA VAL A 112 -7.53 -18.27 -9.63
C VAL A 112 -9.01 -18.60 -9.57
N TYR A 113 -9.43 -19.43 -10.52
CA TYR A 113 -10.82 -19.71 -10.80
C TYR A 113 -11.38 -20.82 -9.90
N TRP A 114 -11.74 -20.58 -8.62
CA TRP A 114 -12.57 -21.56 -7.88
C TRP A 114 -13.60 -20.97 -6.88
N SER A 115 -14.87 -21.30 -7.19
CA SER A 115 -16.08 -21.47 -6.36
C SER A 115 -16.90 -20.28 -5.81
N GLU A 116 -16.32 -19.17 -5.32
CA GLU A 116 -17.15 -18.09 -4.73
C GLU A 116 -17.42 -16.89 -5.66
N GLU A 117 -16.52 -16.62 -6.61
CA GLU A 117 -16.56 -15.37 -7.40
C GLU A 117 -17.53 -15.38 -8.59
N GLY A 118 -17.94 -16.57 -9.08
CA GLY A 118 -18.96 -16.70 -10.14
C GLY A 118 -20.34 -16.14 -9.75
N ARG A 119 -20.60 -15.90 -8.46
CA ARG A 119 -21.83 -15.27 -7.93
C ARG A 119 -21.83 -13.75 -8.10
N THR A 120 -20.65 -13.12 -8.21
CA THR A 120 -20.51 -11.66 -8.26
C THR A 120 -20.84 -11.09 -9.64
N SER A 121 -20.52 -11.81 -10.73
CA SER A 121 -20.93 -11.44 -12.09
C SER A 121 -22.44 -11.55 -12.29
N ILE A 122 -23.09 -12.56 -11.69
CA ILE A 122 -24.56 -12.68 -11.68
C ILE A 122 -25.20 -11.49 -10.97
N ASP A 123 -24.66 -11.07 -9.82
CA ASP A 123 -25.14 -9.89 -9.10
C ASP A 123 -25.00 -8.61 -9.94
N ALA A 124 -23.87 -8.42 -10.61
CA ALA A 124 -23.62 -7.26 -11.47
C ALA A 124 -24.59 -7.20 -12.67
N VAL A 125 -24.92 -8.35 -13.24
CA VAL A 125 -25.84 -8.47 -14.37
C VAL A 125 -27.29 -8.19 -13.95
N PHE A 126 -27.74 -8.70 -12.81
CA PHE A 126 -29.07 -8.35 -12.29
C PHE A 126 -29.20 -6.85 -11.99
N VAL A 127 -28.12 -6.21 -11.53
CA VAL A 127 -28.05 -4.75 -11.38
C VAL A 127 -28.21 -4.06 -12.73
N ALA A 128 -27.43 -4.46 -13.74
CA ALA A 128 -27.47 -3.86 -15.07
C ALA A 128 -28.87 -3.99 -15.71
N ILE A 129 -29.51 -5.14 -15.58
CA ILE A 129 -30.88 -5.37 -16.08
C ILE A 129 -31.88 -4.49 -15.33
N ALA A 130 -31.81 -4.42 -13.99
CA ALA A 130 -32.73 -3.61 -13.20
C ALA A 130 -32.63 -2.12 -13.55
N ILE A 131 -31.41 -1.60 -13.72
CA ILE A 131 -31.17 -0.23 -14.17
C ILE A 131 -31.69 -0.03 -15.60
N GLY A 132 -31.38 -0.94 -16.51
CA GLY A 132 -31.83 -0.88 -17.90
C GLY A 132 -33.36 -0.87 -18.02
N LEU A 133 -34.06 -1.66 -17.20
CA LEU A 133 -35.52 -1.66 -17.13
C LEU A 133 -36.08 -0.34 -16.59
N LEU A 134 -35.43 0.26 -15.59
CA LEU A 134 -35.84 1.58 -15.07
C LEU A 134 -35.70 2.67 -16.14
N PHE A 135 -34.61 2.69 -16.89
CA PHE A 135 -34.45 3.60 -18.03
C PHE A 135 -35.44 3.32 -19.16
N LEU A 136 -35.74 2.05 -19.44
CA LEU A 136 -36.74 1.67 -20.44
C LEU A 136 -38.15 2.14 -20.05
N MET A 137 -38.46 2.11 -18.75
CA MET A 137 -39.68 2.66 -18.18
C MET A 137 -39.67 4.19 -18.04
N GLY A 138 -38.60 4.88 -18.48
CA GLY A 138 -38.52 6.34 -18.48
C GLY A 138 -38.16 6.96 -17.15
N VAL A 139 -37.75 6.15 -16.17
CA VAL A 139 -37.33 6.65 -14.86
C VAL A 139 -35.88 7.09 -14.98
N HIS A 140 -35.62 8.39 -14.94
CA HIS A 140 -34.26 8.92 -14.95
C HIS A 140 -33.79 9.31 -13.54
N PRO A 141 -32.53 8.99 -13.17
CA PRO A 141 -32.02 9.17 -11.80
C PRO A 141 -31.91 10.63 -11.34
N LEU A 142 -31.90 11.59 -12.26
CA LEU A 142 -31.68 13.02 -11.98
C LEU A 142 -32.63 13.92 -12.78
N ALA A 143 -33.56 13.36 -13.55
CA ALA A 143 -34.43 14.07 -14.46
C ALA A 143 -35.85 13.49 -14.38
N SER A 144 -36.61 13.88 -13.36
CA SER A 144 -38.04 14.07 -13.66
C SER A 144 -38.12 15.23 -14.66
N ASP A 145 -39.02 15.17 -15.63
CA ASP A 145 -39.15 16.23 -16.64
C ASP A 145 -39.27 17.65 -16.00
N ASP A 146 -39.80 17.71 -14.78
CA ASP A 146 -39.88 18.91 -13.93
C ASP A 146 -38.51 19.52 -13.53
N VAL A 147 -37.45 18.72 -13.39
CA VAL A 147 -36.13 19.18 -12.92
C VAL A 147 -35.32 19.78 -14.07
N VAL A 148 -35.23 19.07 -15.20
CA VAL A 148 -34.47 19.54 -16.36
C VAL A 148 -35.23 20.64 -17.10
N GLY A 149 -36.56 20.50 -17.24
CA GLY A 149 -37.44 21.57 -17.72
C GLY A 149 -37.41 22.78 -16.79
N GLY A 150 -37.51 22.57 -15.47
CA GLY A 150 -37.41 23.63 -14.47
C GLY A 150 -36.06 24.34 -14.43
N PHE A 151 -34.94 23.68 -14.76
CA PHE A 151 -33.64 24.34 -14.89
C PHE A 151 -33.56 25.24 -16.13
N ARG A 152 -34.07 24.74 -17.27
CA ARG A 152 -34.03 25.41 -18.57
C ARG A 152 -35.01 26.57 -18.66
N ASP A 153 -36.20 26.42 -18.06
CA ASP A 153 -37.30 27.38 -18.09
C ASP A 153 -37.37 28.28 -16.84
N ALA A 154 -36.50 28.07 -15.84
CA ALA A 154 -36.42 28.97 -14.69
C ALA A 154 -35.94 30.36 -15.13
N ALA A 155 -36.85 31.33 -15.07
CA ALA A 155 -36.57 32.73 -15.35
C ALA A 155 -35.79 33.44 -14.22
N ASP A 156 -35.82 32.90 -12.99
CA ASP A 156 -35.18 33.47 -11.81
C ASP A 156 -34.01 32.60 -11.30
N ASN A 157 -32.91 33.25 -10.92
CA ASN A 157 -31.70 32.60 -10.43
C ASN A 157 -31.94 31.83 -9.13
N SER A 158 -32.90 32.27 -8.31
CA SER A 158 -33.26 31.60 -7.04
C SER A 158 -33.76 30.16 -7.27
N THR A 159 -34.57 29.94 -8.30
CA THR A 159 -35.12 28.62 -8.67
C THR A 159 -34.03 27.70 -9.20
N ARG A 160 -33.10 28.22 -10.01
CA ARG A 160 -31.94 27.46 -10.51
C ARG A 160 -31.02 27.02 -9.37
N ILE A 161 -30.72 27.93 -8.45
CA ILE A 161 -29.93 27.64 -7.25
C ILE A 161 -30.62 26.59 -6.38
N GLY A 162 -31.93 26.71 -6.16
CA GLY A 162 -32.73 25.73 -5.42
C GLY A 162 -32.66 24.33 -6.04
N LEU A 163 -32.68 24.24 -7.37
CA LEU A 163 -32.56 22.97 -8.10
C LEU A 163 -31.17 22.35 -7.98
N VAL A 164 -30.11 23.15 -8.13
CA VAL A 164 -28.71 22.69 -7.95
C VAL A 164 -28.51 22.16 -6.53
N ILE A 165 -29.04 22.86 -5.52
CA ILE A 165 -29.01 22.41 -4.13
C ILE A 165 -29.75 21.08 -3.96
N ALA A 166 -30.93 20.92 -4.57
CA ALA A 166 -31.69 19.67 -4.50
C ALA A 166 -30.93 18.48 -5.11
N VAL A 167 -30.30 18.68 -6.27
CA VAL A 167 -29.44 17.67 -6.92
C VAL A 167 -28.22 17.34 -6.06
N ALA A 168 -27.55 18.36 -5.52
CA ALA A 168 -26.39 18.18 -4.64
C ALA A 168 -26.74 17.40 -3.36
N ILE A 169 -27.91 17.67 -2.76
CA ILE A 169 -28.43 16.90 -1.62
C ILE A 169 -28.69 15.45 -2.02
N ASN A 170 -29.30 15.21 -3.17
CA ASN A 170 -29.60 13.86 -3.67
C ASN A 170 -28.32 13.04 -3.86
N VAL A 171 -27.30 13.62 -4.51
CA VAL A 171 -25.98 13.01 -4.70
C VAL A 171 -25.27 12.79 -3.34
N ALA A 172 -25.33 13.76 -2.43
CA ALA A 172 -24.75 13.61 -1.09
C ALA A 172 -25.40 12.46 -0.31
N LEU A 173 -26.72 12.31 -0.38
CA LEU A 173 -27.43 11.19 0.23
C LEU A 173 -27.04 9.86 -0.43
N ALA A 174 -26.93 9.80 -1.76
CA ALA A 174 -26.41 8.62 -2.47
C ALA A 174 -25.01 8.23 -1.98
N ILE A 175 -24.08 9.18 -1.88
CA ILE A 175 -22.72 8.94 -1.36
C ILE A 175 -22.78 8.43 0.09
N ILE A 176 -23.58 9.03 0.97
CA ILE A 176 -23.74 8.58 2.36
C ILE A 176 -24.24 7.13 2.40
N THR A 177 -25.21 6.77 1.57
CA THR A 177 -25.78 5.40 1.55
C THR A 177 -24.80 4.35 1.04
N LEU A 178 -23.98 4.71 0.04
CA LEU A 178 -22.88 3.88 -0.46
C LEU A 178 -21.78 3.71 0.61
N LEU A 179 -21.36 4.79 1.26
CA LEU A 179 -20.41 4.75 2.38
C LEU A 179 -20.93 3.90 3.55
N LYS A 180 -22.25 3.82 3.73
CA LYS A 180 -22.91 2.95 4.70
C LYS A 180 -23.03 1.49 4.26
N GLY A 181 -22.50 1.12 3.10
CA GLY A 181 -22.45 -0.25 2.58
C GLY A 181 -23.78 -0.76 2.05
N LYS A 182 -24.71 0.12 1.64
CA LYS A 182 -26.03 -0.25 1.14
C LYS A 182 -26.13 -0.01 -0.36
N VAL A 183 -25.28 -0.70 -1.13
CA VAL A 183 -25.11 -0.50 -2.58
C VAL A 183 -26.45 -0.56 -3.33
N TRP A 184 -27.25 -1.60 -3.09
CA TRP A 184 -28.57 -1.78 -3.73
C TRP A 184 -29.55 -0.63 -3.48
N THR A 185 -29.72 -0.20 -2.23
CA THR A 185 -30.66 0.89 -1.92
C THR A 185 -30.10 2.25 -2.30
N GLY A 186 -28.76 2.40 -2.40
CA GLY A 186 -28.13 3.61 -2.90
C GLY A 186 -28.33 3.77 -4.41
N LEU A 187 -28.22 2.67 -5.15
CA LEU A 187 -28.40 2.66 -6.60
C LEU A 187 -29.85 2.83 -7.01
N ILE A 188 -30.77 2.08 -6.40
CA ILE A 188 -32.23 2.25 -6.61
C ILE A 188 -32.69 3.61 -6.07
N GLY A 189 -32.12 4.05 -4.94
CA GLY A 189 -32.46 5.33 -4.34
C GLY A 189 -32.09 6.53 -5.22
N LEU A 190 -31.16 6.38 -6.17
CA LEU A 190 -30.88 7.43 -7.15
C LEU A 190 -32.12 7.76 -7.99
N PHE A 191 -32.94 6.75 -8.32
CA PHE A 191 -34.21 6.93 -9.02
C PHE A 191 -35.36 7.35 -8.10
N PHE A 192 -35.22 7.11 -6.79
CA PHE A 192 -36.25 7.32 -5.78
C PHE A 192 -35.66 8.01 -4.54
N PRO A 193 -35.53 9.35 -4.53
CA PRO A 193 -34.77 10.09 -3.52
C PRO A 193 -35.23 9.85 -2.06
N PHE A 194 -36.50 9.53 -1.83
CA PHE A 194 -37.02 9.19 -0.51
C PHE A 194 -36.35 7.94 0.09
N LEU A 195 -35.93 6.98 -0.74
CA LEU A 195 -35.16 5.81 -0.29
C LEU A 195 -33.78 6.21 0.19
N LEU A 196 -33.14 7.19 -0.45
CA LEU A 196 -31.84 7.72 -0.02
C LEU A 196 -31.94 8.41 1.33
N LEU A 197 -32.96 9.23 1.56
CA LEU A 197 -33.21 9.87 2.85
C LEU A 197 -33.40 8.82 3.96
N PHE A 198 -34.28 7.83 3.75
CA PHE A 198 -34.54 6.77 4.71
C PHE A 198 -33.27 5.95 5.03
N THR A 199 -32.49 5.63 4.00
CA THR A 199 -31.29 4.79 4.16
C THR A 199 -30.08 5.55 4.71
N ALA A 200 -30.01 6.87 4.46
CA ALA A 200 -29.06 7.81 5.04
C ALA A 200 -29.33 8.06 6.53
N ILE A 201 -30.57 8.01 7.00
CA ILE A 201 -30.89 8.09 8.44
C ILE A 201 -30.57 6.75 9.13
N ARG A 202 -30.88 5.63 8.48
CA ARG A 202 -30.74 4.28 9.06
C ARG A 202 -29.27 3.88 9.34
N VAL A 203 -29.08 3.02 10.34
CA VAL A 203 -27.76 2.49 10.77
C VAL A 203 -27.00 1.86 9.60
N ALA A 204 -25.68 2.06 9.57
CA ALA A 204 -24.77 1.56 8.54
C ALA A 204 -24.47 0.06 8.69
N ARG A 205 -24.01 -0.60 7.61
CA ARG A 205 -23.59 -2.00 7.67
C ARG A 205 -22.34 -2.16 8.54
N PRO A 206 -22.19 -3.24 9.34
CA PRO A 206 -21.09 -3.41 10.30
C PRO A 206 -19.67 -3.33 9.69
N ARG A 207 -19.51 -3.76 8.42
CA ARG A 207 -18.23 -3.75 7.70
C ARG A 207 -18.09 -2.55 6.75
N SER A 208 -19.03 -1.61 6.71
CA SER A 208 -18.98 -0.45 5.79
C SER A 208 -17.91 0.58 6.17
N PRO A 209 -17.40 1.36 5.20
CA PRO A 209 -16.54 2.51 5.48
C PRO A 209 -17.09 3.43 6.58
N TRP A 210 -18.39 3.73 6.55
CA TRP A 210 -19.07 4.55 7.55
C TRP A 210 -19.05 3.94 8.96
N ALA A 211 -19.28 2.63 9.09
CA ALA A 211 -19.22 1.96 10.39
C ALA A 211 -17.80 1.95 10.96
N ARG A 212 -16.79 1.72 10.11
CA ARG A 212 -15.37 1.74 10.53
C ARG A 212 -14.94 3.13 10.99
N TRP A 213 -15.38 4.17 10.29
CA TRP A 213 -15.06 5.56 10.64
C TRP A 213 -15.85 6.06 11.86
N ARG A 214 -17.16 5.79 11.93
CA ARG A 214 -18.06 6.46 12.89
C ARG A 214 -18.47 5.62 14.10
N TYR A 215 -18.46 4.27 14.00
CA TYR A 215 -18.89 3.37 15.06
C TYR A 215 -17.73 2.75 15.84
N GLY A 216 -16.48 2.91 15.40
CA GLY A 216 -15.29 2.35 16.05
C GLY A 216 -15.08 2.77 17.51
N GLU A 217 -15.64 3.91 17.92
CA GLU A 217 -15.58 4.44 19.30
C GLU A 217 -16.92 4.32 20.04
N ARG A 218 -17.94 3.70 19.44
CA ARG A 218 -19.32 3.63 19.98
C ARG A 218 -19.85 2.19 20.00
N PRO A 219 -19.52 1.39 21.03
CA PRO A 219 -19.80 -0.05 21.07
C PRO A 219 -21.30 -0.39 20.96
N ARG A 220 -22.18 0.39 21.60
CA ARG A 220 -23.65 0.20 21.52
C ARG A 220 -24.22 0.32 20.10
N LYS A 221 -23.70 1.25 19.27
CA LYS A 221 -24.16 1.42 17.88
C LYS A 221 -23.60 0.34 16.95
N GLN A 222 -22.39 -0.15 17.24
CA GLN A 222 -21.77 -1.26 16.51
C GLN A 222 -22.49 -2.59 16.77
N GLN A 223 -22.85 -2.86 18.02
CA GLN A 223 -23.61 -4.06 18.41
C GLN A 223 -25.01 -4.05 17.79
N LYS A 224 -25.73 -2.92 17.86
CA LYS A 224 -27.03 -2.74 17.16
C LYS A 224 -26.95 -2.97 15.64
N ALA A 225 -25.81 -2.66 15.01
CA ALA A 225 -25.60 -2.92 13.59
C ALA A 225 -25.38 -4.42 13.30
N LEU A 226 -24.64 -5.12 14.18
CA LEU A 226 -24.36 -6.56 14.08
C LEU A 226 -25.62 -7.39 14.29
N ASP A 227 -26.38 -7.13 15.36
CA ASP A 227 -27.61 -7.86 15.71
C ASP A 227 -28.65 -7.78 14.58
N ARG A 228 -28.73 -6.62 13.91
CA ARG A 228 -29.64 -6.40 12.78
C ARG A 228 -29.21 -7.13 11.51
N GLU A 229 -27.90 -7.19 11.25
CA GLU A 229 -27.35 -7.89 10.10
C GLU A 229 -27.67 -9.40 10.20
N MET A 230 -27.49 -9.99 11.39
CA MET A 230 -27.86 -11.38 11.67
C MET A 230 -29.37 -11.62 11.52
N ARG A 231 -30.22 -10.78 12.12
CA ARG A 231 -31.68 -11.01 12.15
C ARG A 231 -32.36 -10.93 10.78
N TYR A 232 -31.97 -9.96 9.94
CA TYR A 232 -32.72 -9.67 8.71
C TYR A 232 -32.02 -10.13 7.44
N ARG A 233 -30.68 -10.14 7.40
CA ARG A 233 -29.95 -10.39 6.16
C ARG A 233 -29.52 -11.84 6.01
N GLU A 234 -29.13 -12.50 7.09
CA GLU A 234 -28.75 -13.91 7.06
C GLU A 234 -29.80 -14.82 6.40
N PRO A 235 -31.12 -14.71 6.69
CA PRO A 235 -32.13 -15.50 5.98
C PRO A 235 -32.27 -15.14 4.50
N ILE A 236 -32.20 -13.84 4.14
CA ILE A 236 -32.27 -13.38 2.73
C ILE A 236 -31.05 -13.85 1.95
N VAL A 237 -29.87 -13.84 2.56
CA VAL A 237 -28.63 -14.32 1.96
C VAL A 237 -28.70 -15.82 1.71
N ARG A 238 -29.25 -16.60 2.66
CA ARG A 238 -29.48 -18.04 2.46
C ARG A 238 -30.47 -18.30 1.31
N ALA A 239 -31.59 -17.58 1.26
CA ALA A 239 -32.55 -17.70 0.15
C ALA A 239 -31.94 -17.28 -1.20
N LYS A 240 -31.14 -16.20 -1.22
CA LYS A 240 -30.40 -15.75 -2.40
C LYS A 240 -29.39 -16.80 -2.88
N ILE A 241 -28.67 -17.45 -1.97
CA ILE A 241 -27.71 -18.51 -2.30
C ILE A 241 -28.44 -19.68 -2.99
N VAL A 242 -29.63 -20.06 -2.53
CA VAL A 242 -30.44 -21.11 -3.17
C VAL A 242 -30.83 -20.74 -4.61
N VAL A 243 -31.26 -19.51 -4.87
CA VAL A 243 -31.59 -19.03 -6.23
C VAL A 243 -30.33 -18.97 -7.10
N GLN A 244 -29.22 -18.47 -6.56
CA GLN A 244 -27.94 -18.42 -7.28
C GLN A 244 -27.40 -19.81 -7.60
N GLU A 245 -27.56 -20.78 -6.71
CA GLU A 245 -27.17 -22.18 -6.93
C GLU A 245 -28.07 -22.89 -7.95
N ALA A 246 -29.35 -22.51 -8.05
CA ALA A 246 -30.23 -22.99 -9.12
C ALA A 246 -29.80 -22.49 -10.51
N VAL A 247 -29.25 -21.27 -10.58
CA VAL A 247 -28.74 -20.67 -11.82
C VAL A 247 -27.30 -21.11 -12.15
N ALA A 248 -26.45 -21.35 -11.13
CA ALA A 248 -24.99 -21.52 -11.29
C ALA A 248 -24.41 -22.92 -10.93
N GLY A 249 -25.19 -23.82 -10.33
CA GLY A 249 -24.71 -25.14 -9.86
C GLY A 249 -24.19 -25.13 -8.41
N ARG A 250 -24.25 -26.29 -7.72
CA ARG A 250 -23.84 -26.47 -6.31
C ARG A 250 -22.32 -26.45 -6.14
N PHE A 251 -21.84 -25.82 -5.07
CA PHE A 251 -20.43 -25.83 -4.64
C PHE A 251 -20.31 -26.51 -3.25
N GLY A 252 -19.34 -27.41 -3.10
CA GLY A 252 -19.18 -28.30 -1.94
C GLY A 252 -18.74 -27.62 -0.64
N LEU A 253 -19.14 -28.21 0.50
CA LEU A 253 -18.84 -27.76 1.86
C LEU A 253 -17.80 -28.70 2.51
N PRO A 254 -16.87 -28.22 3.35
CA PRO A 254 -16.07 -29.09 4.22
C PRO A 254 -16.81 -29.42 5.54
N GLU A 255 -16.62 -30.66 6.01
CA GLU A 255 -17.14 -31.26 7.24
C GLU A 255 -16.56 -30.65 8.54
N GLN A 256 -17.32 -30.76 9.63
CA GLN A 256 -16.90 -30.43 11.01
C GLN A 256 -16.34 -31.66 11.73
N PRO A 257 -15.24 -31.58 12.51
CA PRO A 257 -14.82 -32.65 13.40
C PRO A 257 -15.43 -32.52 14.81
N ALA A 258 -15.72 -33.68 15.40
CA ALA A 258 -16.31 -33.91 16.72
C ALA A 258 -15.32 -33.69 17.89
N ALA A 259 -15.87 -33.47 19.09
CA ALA A 259 -15.14 -33.11 20.32
C ALA A 259 -14.70 -34.33 21.16
N ALA A 260 -13.52 -34.23 21.80
CA ALA A 260 -12.95 -35.21 22.75
C ALA A 260 -12.38 -34.52 24.03
N PRO A 261 -12.19 -35.24 25.16
CA PRO A 261 -12.36 -34.75 26.55
C PRO A 261 -11.14 -34.04 27.21
N ARG A 262 -11.36 -33.50 28.41
CA ARG A 262 -10.50 -32.60 29.21
C ARG A 262 -9.80 -33.30 30.39
N GLU A 263 -8.50 -33.03 30.61
CA GLU A 263 -7.76 -33.02 31.91
C GLU A 263 -6.43 -32.20 31.77
N PRO A 264 -5.58 -32.01 32.82
CA PRO A 264 -5.59 -30.94 33.81
C PRO A 264 -4.44 -29.91 33.66
N ARG A 265 -4.59 -28.81 34.39
CA ARG A 265 -3.89 -27.53 34.27
C ARG A 265 -2.52 -27.50 34.97
N VAL A 266 -1.49 -26.96 34.32
CA VAL A 266 -0.16 -26.66 34.92
C VAL A 266 -0.08 -25.17 35.25
N GLU A 267 0.41 -24.83 36.44
CA GLU A 267 0.47 -23.45 36.95
C GLU A 267 1.59 -22.60 36.32
N PRO A 268 1.39 -21.27 36.11
CA PRO A 268 2.39 -20.39 35.51
C PRO A 268 3.33 -19.75 36.53
N VAL A 269 4.63 -19.72 36.20
CA VAL A 269 5.66 -18.93 36.89
C VAL A 269 5.53 -17.43 36.53
N ALA A 270 5.84 -16.57 37.51
CA ALA A 270 5.51 -15.15 37.55
C ALA A 270 5.97 -14.31 36.33
N ALA A 271 5.01 -13.63 35.69
CA ALA A 271 5.19 -12.82 34.50
C ALA A 271 5.69 -11.38 34.77
N ARG A 272 6.60 -10.90 33.91
CA ARG A 272 7.02 -9.48 33.81
C ARG A 272 5.78 -8.56 33.69
N ARG A 273 5.79 -7.41 34.39
CA ARG A 273 4.70 -6.41 34.30
C ARG A 273 4.56 -5.91 32.85
N ARG A 274 3.43 -6.23 32.22
CA ARG A 274 3.18 -5.93 30.80
C ARG A 274 2.69 -4.49 30.59
N PRO A 275 3.05 -3.83 29.47
CA PRO A 275 2.52 -2.52 29.15
C PRO A 275 0.99 -2.53 28.98
N GLY A 276 0.33 -1.46 29.39
CA GLY A 276 -1.13 -1.35 29.37
C GLY A 276 -1.75 -1.57 27.98
N ARG A 277 -2.99 -2.10 27.95
CA ARG A 277 -3.71 -2.42 26.70
C ARG A 277 -3.83 -1.23 25.73
N LEU A 278 -3.98 -0.02 26.27
CA LEU A 278 -4.09 1.21 25.48
C LEU A 278 -2.77 1.56 24.80
N ILE A 279 -1.65 1.49 25.53
CA ILE A 279 -0.31 1.80 25.01
C ILE A 279 0.04 0.85 23.86
N THR A 280 -0.17 -0.46 24.04
CA THR A 280 0.10 -1.46 22.99
C THR A 280 -0.80 -1.28 21.77
N ALA A 281 -2.06 -0.88 21.96
CA ALA A 281 -2.97 -0.56 20.86
C ALA A 281 -2.55 0.70 20.07
N VAL A 282 -2.11 1.75 20.77
CA VAL A 282 -1.59 2.98 20.15
C VAL A 282 -0.30 2.70 19.38
N ARG A 283 0.64 1.96 19.98
CA ARG A 283 1.88 1.51 19.33
C ARG A 283 1.57 0.72 18.05
N TRP A 284 0.66 -0.26 18.12
CA TRP A 284 0.25 -1.04 16.95
C TRP A 284 -0.39 -0.20 15.85
N ARG A 285 -1.27 0.75 16.21
CA ARG A 285 -1.87 1.68 15.23
C ARG A 285 -0.82 2.55 14.55
N ARG A 286 0.16 3.03 15.31
CA ARG A 286 1.29 3.80 14.77
C ARG A 286 2.13 2.95 13.82
N THR A 287 2.52 1.74 14.23
CA THR A 287 3.25 0.79 13.36
C THR A 287 2.49 0.48 12.08
N ARG A 288 1.18 0.23 12.17
CA ARG A 288 0.34 0.02 10.98
C ARG A 288 0.28 1.24 10.06
N ARG A 289 0.31 2.46 10.59
CA ARG A 289 0.32 3.69 9.78
C ARG A 289 1.67 3.91 9.11
N GLU A 290 2.76 3.65 9.82
CA GLU A 290 4.12 3.85 9.32
C GLU A 290 4.52 2.83 8.24
N LEU A 291 4.11 1.56 8.39
CA LEU A 291 4.48 0.49 7.45
C LEU A 291 3.49 0.32 6.28
N LYS A 292 2.29 0.88 6.39
CA LYS A 292 1.29 0.78 5.31
C LYS A 292 1.58 1.82 4.24
N ARG A 293 1.77 1.34 3.01
CA ARG A 293 2.04 2.20 1.85
C ARG A 293 0.77 2.93 1.40
N GLU A 294 0.92 4.22 1.11
CA GLU A 294 -0.10 4.99 0.40
C GLU A 294 0.13 4.85 -1.12
N PRO A 295 -0.91 4.64 -1.93
CA PRO A 295 -0.74 4.63 -3.37
C PRO A 295 -0.22 5.98 -3.86
N PRO A 296 0.78 6.00 -4.76
CA PRO A 296 1.50 7.22 -5.14
C PRO A 296 0.58 8.29 -5.75
N TRP A 297 -0.47 7.85 -6.47
CA TRP A 297 -1.39 8.72 -7.19
C TRP A 297 -2.53 9.32 -6.34
N ARG A 298 -2.70 8.90 -5.09
CA ARG A 298 -3.82 9.40 -4.26
C ARG A 298 -3.77 10.90 -3.99
N LEU A 299 -2.58 11.42 -3.68
CA LEU A 299 -2.42 12.84 -3.40
C LEU A 299 -2.56 13.69 -4.69
N PRO A 300 -1.86 13.37 -5.80
CA PRO A 300 -2.05 14.09 -7.06
C PRO A 300 -3.51 14.11 -7.54
N THR A 301 -4.19 12.96 -7.54
CA THR A 301 -5.59 12.89 -7.97
C THR A 301 -6.50 13.75 -7.11
N LEU A 302 -6.33 13.74 -5.79
CA LEU A 302 -7.11 14.58 -4.88
C LEU A 302 -6.85 16.07 -5.10
N MET A 303 -5.60 16.48 -5.33
CA MET A 303 -5.25 17.87 -5.61
C MET A 303 -5.85 18.35 -6.94
N VAL A 304 -5.75 17.53 -8.00
CA VAL A 304 -6.31 17.88 -9.32
C VAL A 304 -7.83 17.96 -9.27
N SER A 305 -8.50 16.99 -8.61
CA SER A 305 -9.94 17.06 -8.41
C SER A 305 -10.35 18.30 -7.63
N ALA A 306 -9.59 18.66 -6.58
CA ALA A 306 -9.84 19.88 -5.82
C ALA A 306 -9.62 21.15 -6.67
N ALA A 307 -8.64 21.16 -7.57
CA ALA A 307 -8.38 22.27 -8.47
C ALA A 307 -9.44 22.43 -9.56
N ILE A 308 -9.98 21.32 -10.09
CA ILE A 308 -11.10 21.34 -11.04
C ILE A 308 -12.34 21.93 -10.36
N VAL A 309 -12.70 21.41 -9.18
CA VAL A 309 -13.84 21.93 -8.41
C VAL A 309 -13.60 23.40 -8.01
N GLY A 310 -12.38 23.73 -7.58
CA GLY A 310 -11.99 25.09 -7.22
C GLY A 310 -12.05 26.06 -8.40
N GLY A 311 -11.67 25.64 -9.60
CA GLY A 311 -11.77 26.44 -10.83
C GLY A 311 -13.22 26.76 -11.19
N LEU A 312 -14.09 25.75 -11.17
CA LEU A 312 -15.54 25.95 -11.42
C LEU A 312 -16.19 26.88 -10.39
N ILE A 313 -15.79 26.76 -9.11
CA ILE A 313 -16.27 27.65 -8.04
C ILE A 313 -15.72 29.06 -8.24
N ALA A 314 -14.43 29.21 -8.57
CA ALA A 314 -13.79 30.51 -8.73
C ALA A 314 -14.44 31.30 -9.88
N VAL A 315 -14.69 30.66 -11.03
CA VAL A 315 -15.45 31.24 -12.15
C VAL A 315 -16.82 31.73 -11.69
N SER A 316 -17.58 30.89 -10.98
CA SER A 316 -18.90 31.29 -10.45
C SER A 316 -18.84 32.44 -9.42
N LEU A 317 -17.75 32.56 -8.66
CA LEU A 317 -17.55 33.65 -7.72
C LEU A 317 -17.18 34.95 -8.44
N ASP A 318 -16.41 34.87 -9.52
CA ASP A 318 -16.06 36.05 -10.32
C ASP A 318 -17.30 36.70 -10.95
N ASP A 319 -18.30 35.92 -11.37
CA ASP A 319 -19.61 36.44 -11.80
C ASP A 319 -20.35 37.20 -10.69
N SER A 320 -20.10 36.85 -9.42
CA SER A 320 -20.80 37.41 -8.26
C SER A 320 -20.08 38.60 -7.62
N PHE A 321 -18.75 38.63 -7.73
CA PHE A 321 -17.88 39.64 -7.13
C PHE A 321 -17.21 40.43 -8.26
N ALA A 322 -17.91 41.42 -8.80
CA ALA A 322 -17.44 42.34 -9.85
C ALA A 322 -16.25 43.20 -9.39
N THR A 323 -15.08 42.59 -9.27
CA THR A 323 -13.80 43.28 -9.03
C THR A 323 -12.93 42.97 -10.23
N TYR A 324 -12.65 43.99 -11.03
CA TYR A 324 -11.99 43.85 -12.32
C TYR A 324 -10.64 44.56 -12.25
N VAL A 325 -9.56 43.87 -12.61
CA VAL A 325 -8.17 44.37 -12.41
C VAL A 325 -7.37 44.41 -13.71
N LEU A 326 -7.67 43.53 -14.67
CA LEU A 326 -6.91 43.38 -15.92
C LEU A 326 -7.85 43.17 -17.11
N ASP A 327 -7.35 43.47 -18.31
CA ASP A 327 -8.01 43.16 -19.58
C ASP A 327 -8.09 41.62 -19.80
N ALA A 328 -9.21 41.16 -20.37
CA ALA A 328 -9.47 39.73 -20.59
C ALA A 328 -8.46 39.08 -21.56
N GLY A 329 -8.07 39.78 -22.63
CA GLY A 329 -7.08 39.27 -23.59
C GLY A 329 -5.69 39.10 -22.97
N THR A 330 -5.27 40.08 -22.16
CA THR A 330 -4.01 40.01 -21.40
C THR A 330 -4.03 38.85 -20.40
N THR A 331 -5.16 38.65 -19.72
CA THR A 331 -5.34 37.59 -18.72
C THR A 331 -5.35 36.21 -19.37
N ALA A 332 -6.07 36.03 -20.48
CA ALA A 332 -6.07 34.78 -21.24
C ALA A 332 -4.67 34.40 -21.74
N THR A 333 -3.90 35.39 -22.22
CA THR A 333 -2.50 35.20 -22.62
C THR A 333 -1.64 34.75 -21.44
N LEU A 334 -1.76 35.41 -20.28
CA LEU A 334 -1.03 35.06 -19.06
C LEU A 334 -1.36 33.64 -18.59
N LEU A 335 -2.65 33.27 -18.54
CA LEU A 335 -3.08 31.92 -18.18
C LEU A 335 -2.61 30.87 -19.17
N GLY A 336 -2.59 31.18 -20.47
CA GLY A 336 -2.04 30.30 -21.52
C GLY A 336 -0.54 30.04 -21.33
N VAL A 337 0.25 31.09 -21.03
CA VAL A 337 1.68 30.96 -20.71
C VAL A 337 1.89 30.10 -19.46
N ILE A 338 1.10 30.31 -18.41
CA ILE A 338 1.15 29.51 -17.18
C ILE A 338 0.80 28.04 -17.48
N ALA A 339 -0.27 27.78 -18.22
CA ALA A 339 -0.69 26.43 -18.58
C ALA A 339 0.41 25.69 -19.38
N GLY A 340 0.99 26.34 -20.40
CA GLY A 340 2.08 25.78 -21.19
C GLY A 340 3.34 25.48 -20.35
N ALA A 341 3.69 26.39 -19.44
CA ALA A 341 4.80 26.19 -18.50
C ALA A 341 4.53 25.01 -17.55
N MET A 342 3.34 24.89 -16.98
CA MET A 342 2.97 23.79 -16.08
C MET A 342 2.90 22.43 -16.77
N ALA A 343 2.44 22.37 -18.02
CA ALA A 343 2.47 21.14 -18.83
C ALA A 343 3.91 20.65 -19.04
N THR A 344 4.80 21.56 -19.43
CA THR A 344 6.24 21.27 -19.61
C THR A 344 6.90 20.83 -18.30
N LEU A 345 6.62 21.55 -17.21
CA LEU A 345 7.15 21.24 -15.88
C LEU A 345 6.71 19.85 -15.41
N THR A 346 5.44 19.49 -15.61
CA THR A 346 4.90 18.18 -15.26
C THR A 346 5.60 17.05 -16.02
N GLY A 347 5.85 17.23 -17.32
CA GLY A 347 6.64 16.29 -18.13
C GLY A 347 8.08 16.13 -17.63
N LEU A 348 8.72 17.24 -17.24
CA LEU A 348 10.08 17.21 -16.66
C LEU A 348 10.11 16.49 -15.31
N VAL A 349 9.12 16.70 -14.44
CA VAL A 349 9.00 15.96 -13.18
C VAL A 349 8.82 14.47 -13.43
N PHE A 350 7.92 14.08 -14.35
CA PHE A 350 7.69 12.68 -14.66
C PHE A 350 8.96 11.99 -15.16
N THR A 351 9.70 12.68 -16.02
CA THR A 351 11.03 12.25 -16.51
C THR A 351 12.01 12.11 -15.34
N ALA A 352 12.16 13.13 -14.50
CA ALA A 352 13.07 13.12 -13.35
C ALA A 352 12.75 12.02 -12.32
N VAL A 353 11.45 11.83 -12.01
CA VAL A 353 10.96 10.76 -11.13
C VAL A 353 11.30 9.39 -11.72
N THR A 354 11.05 9.19 -13.02
CA THR A 354 11.32 7.93 -13.71
C THR A 354 12.83 7.63 -13.75
N LEU A 355 13.67 8.63 -14.07
CA LEU A 355 15.12 8.49 -14.00
C LEU A 355 15.60 8.16 -12.59
N ALA A 356 15.05 8.81 -11.56
CA ALA A 356 15.41 8.51 -10.18
C ALA A 356 15.04 7.07 -9.78
N MET A 357 13.89 6.56 -10.24
CA MET A 357 13.52 5.15 -10.05
C MET A 357 14.46 4.20 -10.80
N GLN A 358 14.81 4.53 -12.04
CA GLN A 358 15.73 3.74 -12.86
C GLN A 358 17.13 3.68 -12.23
N PHE A 359 17.64 4.81 -11.72
CA PHE A 359 18.88 4.89 -10.97
C PHE A 359 18.81 4.06 -9.67
N GLY A 360 17.72 4.19 -8.91
CA GLY A 360 17.50 3.37 -7.71
C GLY A 360 17.50 1.86 -7.98
N ALA A 361 16.89 1.44 -9.10
CA ALA A 361 16.84 0.04 -9.53
C ALA A 361 18.20 -0.51 -9.96
N SER A 362 18.91 0.25 -10.81
CA SER A 362 20.14 -0.19 -11.46
C SER A 362 21.41 0.01 -10.62
N GLN A 363 21.49 1.11 -9.87
CA GLN A 363 22.73 1.55 -9.21
C GLN A 363 22.72 1.38 -7.69
N ILE A 364 21.57 1.13 -7.05
CA ILE A 364 21.44 1.18 -5.58
C ILE A 364 20.85 -0.11 -4.99
N SER A 365 19.53 -0.28 -4.96
CA SER A 365 18.84 -1.46 -4.44
C SER A 365 17.36 -1.33 -4.76
N ILE A 366 16.81 -2.42 -5.30
CA ILE A 366 15.38 -2.53 -5.65
C ILE A 366 14.50 -2.29 -4.42
N ARG A 367 15.02 -2.53 -3.21
CA ARG A 367 14.31 -2.32 -1.93
C ARG A 367 14.07 -0.84 -1.60
N VAL A 368 14.81 0.09 -2.22
CA VAL A 368 14.72 1.54 -2.00
C VAL A 368 13.69 2.20 -2.93
N ILE A 369 13.39 1.62 -4.09
CA ILE A 369 12.47 2.20 -5.11
C ILE A 369 11.09 2.52 -4.56
N PRO A 370 10.40 1.62 -3.82
CA PRO A 370 9.06 1.91 -3.31
C PRO A 370 9.04 3.13 -2.38
N MET A 371 10.18 3.50 -1.82
CA MET A 371 10.31 4.59 -0.86
C MET A 371 10.50 5.93 -1.60
N LEU A 372 11.12 5.95 -2.78
CA LEU A 372 11.19 7.13 -3.65
C LEU A 372 9.79 7.57 -4.14
N GLN A 373 8.93 6.60 -4.46
CA GLN A 373 7.54 6.85 -4.86
C GLN A 373 6.65 7.41 -3.74
N GLN A 374 7.05 7.21 -2.49
CA GLN A 374 6.29 7.63 -1.30
C GLN A 374 6.72 8.99 -0.76
N ASP A 375 7.74 9.61 -1.35
CA ASP A 375 8.18 10.92 -0.89
C ASP A 375 7.07 11.97 -1.07
N ARG A 376 6.90 12.83 -0.06
CA ARG A 376 5.84 13.84 -0.05
C ARG A 376 6.09 14.96 -1.04
N VAL A 377 7.35 15.34 -1.25
CA VAL A 377 7.72 16.40 -2.19
C VAL A 377 7.47 15.91 -3.62
N MET A 378 7.87 14.68 -3.93
CA MET A 378 7.63 14.07 -5.25
C MET A 378 6.13 13.96 -5.59
N ARG A 379 5.30 13.50 -4.65
CA ARG A 379 3.85 13.40 -4.85
C ARG A 379 3.18 14.78 -4.87
N GLY A 380 3.62 15.69 -4.02
CA GLY A 380 3.12 17.05 -3.92
C GLY A 380 3.42 17.88 -5.16
N SER A 381 4.60 17.73 -5.77
CA SER A 381 4.99 18.47 -6.97
C SER A 381 4.16 18.07 -8.19
N VAL A 382 4.06 16.77 -8.48
CA VAL A 382 3.21 16.26 -9.58
C VAL A 382 1.76 16.69 -9.38
N GLY A 383 1.25 16.57 -8.15
CA GLY A 383 -0.11 17.00 -7.81
C GLY A 383 -0.33 18.49 -8.03
N LEU A 384 0.55 19.33 -7.51
CA LEU A 384 0.44 20.79 -7.60
C LEU A 384 0.56 21.27 -9.05
N PHE A 385 1.52 20.79 -9.83
CA PHE A 385 1.74 21.26 -11.20
C PHE A 385 0.57 20.90 -12.11
N LEU A 386 0.06 19.66 -11.99
CA LEU A 386 -1.12 19.22 -12.74
C LEU A 386 -2.39 19.94 -12.28
N SER A 387 -2.48 20.29 -11.00
CA SER A 387 -3.58 21.09 -10.45
C SER A 387 -3.58 22.51 -10.97
N THR A 388 -2.43 23.19 -10.95
CA THR A 388 -2.25 24.55 -11.47
C THR A 388 -2.55 24.57 -12.97
N PHE A 389 -2.05 23.59 -13.73
CA PHE A 389 -2.39 23.41 -15.15
C PHE A 389 -3.90 23.31 -15.38
N ALA A 390 -4.58 22.36 -14.70
CA ALA A 390 -6.01 22.15 -14.86
C ALA A 390 -6.82 23.40 -14.48
N PHE A 391 -6.47 24.06 -13.38
CA PHE A 391 -7.11 25.30 -12.94
C PHE A 391 -6.96 26.41 -13.99
N THR A 392 -5.73 26.65 -14.49
CA THR A 392 -5.48 27.71 -15.48
C THR A 392 -6.17 27.46 -16.82
N VAL A 393 -6.30 26.20 -17.24
CA VAL A 393 -7.03 25.83 -18.47
C VAL A 393 -8.53 26.07 -18.30
N ILE A 394 -9.12 25.71 -17.16
CA ILE A 394 -10.55 25.94 -16.89
C ILE A 394 -10.87 27.43 -16.96
N VAL A 395 -10.08 28.26 -16.27
CA VAL A 395 -10.28 29.71 -16.25
C VAL A 395 -10.02 30.31 -17.65
N ALA A 396 -9.01 29.84 -18.38
CA ALA A 396 -8.72 30.32 -19.73
C ALA A 396 -9.85 29.97 -20.72
N VAL A 397 -10.43 28.77 -20.64
CA VAL A 397 -11.57 28.36 -21.50
C VAL A 397 -12.80 29.20 -21.20
N ASP A 398 -13.06 29.50 -19.93
CA ASP A 398 -14.17 30.37 -19.53
C ASP A 398 -14.01 31.79 -20.10
N LEU A 399 -12.81 32.37 -20.00
CA LEU A 399 -12.47 33.67 -20.60
C LEU A 399 -12.71 33.72 -22.12
N THR A 400 -12.51 32.61 -22.85
CA THR A 400 -12.80 32.56 -24.31
C THR A 400 -14.30 32.53 -24.65
N ALA A 401 -15.16 32.20 -23.69
CA ALA A 401 -16.61 32.17 -23.88
C ALA A 401 -17.26 33.56 -23.70
N VAL A 402 -16.54 34.53 -23.11
CA VAL A 402 -17.03 35.89 -22.87
C VAL A 402 -16.72 36.79 -24.08
N SER A 403 -17.67 37.63 -24.47
CA SER A 403 -17.58 38.50 -25.64
C SER A 403 -16.50 39.58 -25.54
N ASP A 404 -15.86 39.93 -26.66
CA ASP A 404 -14.85 40.99 -26.78
C ASP A 404 -15.26 42.28 -26.05
N GLY A 405 -14.44 42.70 -25.07
CA GLY A 405 -14.58 43.96 -24.33
C GLY A 405 -14.97 43.85 -22.85
N SER A 406 -15.14 42.64 -22.30
CA SER A 406 -15.37 42.43 -20.86
C SER A 406 -14.06 42.41 -20.07
N ASP A 407 -14.07 42.96 -18.86
CA ASP A 407 -12.94 42.90 -17.94
C ASP A 407 -12.69 41.46 -17.41
N ALA A 408 -11.45 41.16 -17.02
CA ALA A 408 -11.05 39.83 -16.57
C ALA A 408 -11.46 39.52 -15.11
N PRO A 409 -11.79 38.24 -14.81
CA PRO A 409 -12.12 37.78 -13.46
C PRO A 409 -10.94 37.89 -12.49
N ALA A 410 -11.06 38.71 -11.43
CA ALA A 410 -9.94 38.97 -10.51
C ALA A 410 -9.66 37.85 -9.50
N VAL A 411 -10.67 37.13 -9.02
CA VAL A 411 -10.51 36.08 -8.00
C VAL A 411 -9.82 34.88 -8.64
N SER A 412 -10.30 34.39 -9.77
CA SER A 412 -9.67 33.28 -10.50
C SER A 412 -8.24 33.61 -10.91
N THR A 413 -7.99 34.81 -11.42
CA THR A 413 -6.63 35.25 -11.81
C THR A 413 -5.69 35.32 -10.61
N SER A 414 -6.15 35.85 -9.48
CA SER A 414 -5.35 35.92 -8.25
C SER A 414 -4.99 34.53 -7.71
N ILE A 415 -5.94 33.59 -7.76
CA ILE A 415 -5.70 32.20 -7.36
C ILE A 415 -4.70 31.53 -8.33
N ALA A 416 -4.82 31.76 -9.64
CA ALA A 416 -3.89 31.22 -10.63
C ALA A 416 -2.45 31.71 -10.40
N ILE A 417 -2.28 33.00 -10.10
CA ILE A 417 -0.97 33.59 -9.77
C ILE A 417 -0.42 32.97 -8.48
N ALA A 418 -1.24 32.85 -7.43
CA ALA A 418 -0.83 32.23 -6.17
C ALA A 418 -0.42 30.76 -6.35
N LEU A 419 -1.18 29.99 -7.12
CA LEU A 419 -0.86 28.60 -7.48
C LEU A 419 0.44 28.51 -8.29
N THR A 420 0.70 29.47 -9.18
CA THR A 420 1.95 29.53 -9.96
C THR A 420 3.16 29.79 -9.06
N LEU A 421 3.05 30.71 -8.11
CA LEU A 421 4.10 30.97 -7.12
C LEU A 421 4.36 29.74 -6.22
N ALA A 422 3.29 29.08 -5.78
CA ALA A 422 3.40 27.82 -5.03
C ALA A 422 4.08 26.72 -5.86
N SER A 423 3.76 26.62 -7.15
CA SER A 423 4.42 25.70 -8.09
C SER A 423 5.92 26.01 -8.22
N ALA A 424 6.31 27.28 -8.34
CA ALA A 424 7.71 27.66 -8.41
C ALA A 424 8.50 27.25 -7.15
N PHE A 425 7.95 27.48 -5.96
CA PHE A 425 8.58 27.05 -4.70
C PHE A 425 8.69 25.53 -4.61
N MET A 426 7.62 24.82 -4.97
CA MET A 426 7.60 23.35 -5.00
C MET A 426 8.61 22.78 -5.99
N PHE A 427 8.88 23.45 -7.11
CA PHE A 427 9.90 23.05 -8.07
C PHE A 427 11.32 23.12 -7.48
N ILE A 428 11.64 24.19 -6.74
CA ILE A 428 12.92 24.31 -6.05
C ILE A 428 13.09 23.17 -5.02
N MET A 429 12.04 22.87 -4.25
CA MET A 429 12.04 21.74 -3.32
C MET A 429 12.27 20.40 -4.03
N LEU A 430 11.64 20.21 -5.20
CA LEU A 430 11.79 19.01 -6.00
C LEU A 430 13.24 18.81 -6.48
N ILE A 431 13.89 19.86 -6.97
CA ILE A 431 15.31 19.79 -7.40
C ILE A 431 16.19 19.37 -6.23
N GLY A 432 16.03 20.02 -5.07
CA GLY A 432 16.78 19.65 -3.86
C GLY A 432 16.53 18.19 -3.46
N LYS A 433 15.29 17.72 -3.60
CA LYS A 433 14.93 16.33 -3.28
C LYS A 433 15.56 15.34 -4.25
N VAL A 434 15.50 15.56 -5.55
CA VAL A 434 16.12 14.68 -6.56
C VAL A 434 17.64 14.62 -6.34
N GLY A 435 18.29 15.76 -6.10
CA GLY A 435 19.72 15.81 -5.79
C GLY A 435 20.09 15.02 -4.53
N SER A 436 19.26 15.09 -3.48
CA SER A 436 19.48 14.31 -2.24
C SER A 436 19.41 12.80 -2.45
N ILE A 437 18.52 12.34 -3.35
CA ILE A 437 18.31 10.92 -3.64
C ILE A 437 19.50 10.33 -4.42
N LEU A 438 20.08 11.11 -5.34
CA LEU A 438 21.21 10.67 -6.16
C LEU A 438 22.53 10.63 -5.36
N ASN A 439 22.57 11.19 -4.15
CA ASN A 439 23.74 11.16 -3.28
C ASN A 439 23.76 9.86 -2.43
N SER A 440 24.70 8.96 -2.73
CA SER A 440 24.84 7.65 -2.06
C SER A 440 25.05 7.75 -0.54
N THR A 441 25.78 8.77 -0.06
CA THR A 441 26.02 8.99 1.37
C THR A 441 24.77 9.47 2.11
N GLN A 442 23.96 10.33 1.50
CA GLN A 442 22.66 10.72 2.08
C GLN A 442 21.70 9.54 2.14
N LEU A 443 21.74 8.69 1.12
CA LEU A 443 20.93 7.49 1.08
C LEU A 443 21.34 6.48 2.16
N LEU A 444 22.63 6.17 2.32
CA LEU A 444 23.09 5.24 3.36
C LEU A 444 22.69 5.71 4.76
N ARG A 445 22.88 7.01 5.06
CA ARG A 445 22.39 7.64 6.30
C ARG A 445 20.89 7.47 6.48
N TRP A 446 20.12 7.60 5.41
CA TRP A 446 18.69 7.40 5.46
C TRP A 446 18.33 5.92 5.71
N ILE A 447 18.98 4.96 5.03
CA ILE A 447 18.76 3.52 5.26
C ILE A 447 19.08 3.17 6.72
N GLU A 448 20.20 3.67 7.23
CA GLU A 448 20.59 3.53 8.64
C GLU A 448 19.51 4.10 9.57
N SER A 449 19.01 5.32 9.31
CA SER A 449 17.94 5.93 10.12
C SER A 449 16.66 5.09 10.16
N GLN A 450 16.28 4.47 9.03
CA GLN A 450 15.15 3.55 8.96
C GLN A 450 15.43 2.25 9.72
N GLY A 451 16.65 1.72 9.60
CA GLY A 451 17.13 0.58 10.35
C GLY A 451 17.06 0.82 11.86
N ARG A 452 17.53 1.97 12.34
CA ARG A 452 17.47 2.35 13.77
C ARG A 452 16.04 2.41 14.28
N LEU A 453 15.12 3.00 13.51
CA LEU A 453 13.69 2.99 13.84
C LEU A 453 13.12 1.57 13.87
N ALA A 454 13.55 0.68 12.97
CA ALA A 454 13.16 -0.72 12.97
C ALA A 454 13.74 -1.48 14.18
N VAL A 455 14.97 -1.19 14.60
CA VAL A 455 15.60 -1.75 15.81
C VAL A 455 14.78 -1.38 17.04
N VAL A 456 14.45 -0.10 17.23
CA VAL A 456 13.64 0.36 18.37
C VAL A 456 12.23 -0.24 18.35
N ARG A 457 11.67 -0.49 17.16
CA ARG A 457 10.33 -1.08 17.00
C ARG A 457 10.32 -2.56 17.35
N GLN A 458 11.34 -3.32 16.93
CA GLN A 458 11.45 -4.76 17.17
C GLN A 458 11.97 -5.06 18.58
N TYR A 459 12.89 -4.23 19.08
CA TYR A 459 13.55 -4.35 20.38
C TYR A 459 13.40 -3.06 21.21
N PRO A 460 12.19 -2.78 21.74
CA PRO A 460 11.88 -1.52 22.42
C PRO A 460 12.52 -1.37 23.81
N ASP A 461 12.82 -2.48 24.49
CA ASP A 461 13.34 -2.46 25.86
C ASP A 461 14.87 -2.61 25.86
N HIS A 462 15.57 -1.51 26.13
CA HIS A 462 16.95 -1.54 26.59
C HIS A 462 17.02 -0.78 27.90
N GLN A 463 16.58 -1.42 28.98
CA GLN A 463 17.05 -1.03 30.30
C GLN A 463 18.41 -1.69 30.48
N PRO A 464 19.51 -0.94 30.71
CA PRO A 464 20.77 -1.55 31.08
C PRO A 464 20.51 -2.36 32.35
N THR A 465 20.56 -3.68 32.25
CA THR A 465 20.52 -4.57 33.40
C THR A 465 21.69 -4.15 34.28
N ILE A 466 21.40 -3.62 35.47
CA ILE A 466 22.43 -3.38 36.49
C ILE A 466 23.12 -4.72 36.69
N ALA A 467 24.41 -4.80 36.33
CA ALA A 467 25.24 -5.97 36.51
C ALA A 467 25.18 -6.37 38.00
N GLY A 468 24.55 -7.49 38.31
CA GLY A 468 24.40 -7.91 39.70
C GLY A 468 23.51 -9.13 39.96
N ALA A 469 22.61 -9.52 39.05
CA ALA A 469 21.83 -10.75 39.22
C ALA A 469 22.23 -11.78 38.16
N ALA A 470 23.31 -12.51 38.42
CA ALA A 470 23.62 -13.74 37.71
C ALA A 470 22.52 -14.76 38.03
N ILE A 471 21.53 -14.88 37.14
CA ILE A 471 20.65 -16.06 37.12
C ILE A 471 21.45 -17.13 36.37
N SER A 472 22.27 -17.88 37.10
CA SER A 472 22.85 -19.13 36.61
C SER A 472 21.74 -20.15 36.42
N GLY A 473 21.31 -20.31 35.17
CA GLY A 473 20.46 -21.41 34.75
C GLY A 473 20.48 -21.45 33.23
N SER A 474 21.25 -22.38 32.65
CA SER A 474 21.14 -22.70 31.22
C SER A 474 19.75 -23.26 30.98
N ALA A 475 18.81 -22.40 30.59
CA ALA A 475 17.47 -22.81 30.22
C ALA A 475 17.54 -23.48 28.84
N THR A 476 17.58 -24.80 28.84
CA THR A 476 17.35 -25.64 27.66
C THR A 476 15.99 -25.28 27.04
N LEU A 477 15.94 -25.21 25.71
CA LEU A 477 14.69 -25.23 24.95
C LEU A 477 13.85 -26.38 25.50
N ILE A 478 12.76 -26.07 26.19
CA ILE A 478 11.80 -27.08 26.61
C ILE A 478 11.12 -27.55 25.33
N ASP A 479 11.64 -28.65 24.79
CA ASP A 479 10.92 -29.49 23.86
C ASP A 479 9.72 -30.02 24.66
N ASP A 480 8.59 -29.34 24.50
CA ASP A 480 7.38 -29.66 25.20
C ASP A 480 6.75 -30.84 24.46
N PRO A 481 6.73 -32.06 25.01
CA PRO A 481 6.33 -33.27 24.28
C PRO A 481 4.83 -33.30 23.93
N ARG A 482 4.10 -32.20 24.18
CA ARG A 482 2.68 -32.05 23.84
C ARG A 482 2.51 -31.97 22.31
N PRO A 483 1.67 -32.82 21.69
CA PRO A 483 1.45 -32.78 20.25
C PRO A 483 0.77 -31.47 19.82
N VAL A 484 1.18 -30.96 18.66
CA VAL A 484 0.58 -29.77 18.01
C VAL A 484 -0.93 -29.97 17.92
N SER A 485 -1.68 -29.09 18.59
CA SER A 485 -3.12 -29.25 18.80
C SER A 485 -3.97 -28.60 17.71
N MET A 486 -3.45 -27.56 17.05
CA MET A 486 -4.10 -26.90 15.92
C MET A 486 -3.07 -26.09 15.12
N THR A 487 -3.17 -26.15 13.79
CA THR A 487 -2.40 -25.28 12.90
C THR A 487 -3.31 -24.22 12.28
N VAL A 488 -2.90 -22.95 12.37
CA VAL A 488 -3.60 -21.83 11.74
C VAL A 488 -2.90 -21.51 10.43
N THR A 489 -3.61 -21.73 9.34
CA THR A 489 -3.12 -21.46 7.99
C THR A 489 -3.60 -20.12 7.47
N LEU A 490 -2.78 -19.49 6.62
CA LEU A 490 -3.19 -18.30 5.87
C LEU A 490 -4.10 -18.71 4.70
N ARG A 491 -5.39 -18.89 5.00
CA ARG A 491 -6.41 -19.24 4.00
C ARG A 491 -6.72 -18.09 3.06
N ASP A 492 -6.92 -16.89 3.61
CA ASP A 492 -7.22 -15.70 2.80
C ASP A 492 -5.94 -14.94 2.48
N ALA A 493 -5.68 -14.70 1.20
CA ALA A 493 -4.56 -13.87 0.78
C ALA A 493 -4.75 -12.43 1.32
N PRO A 494 -3.79 -11.88 2.08
CA PRO A 494 -3.88 -10.49 2.51
C PRO A 494 -3.91 -9.57 1.29
N SER A 495 -4.81 -8.58 1.31
CA SER A 495 -5.03 -7.67 0.18
C SER A 495 -3.87 -6.68 -0.11
N GLN A 496 -2.78 -6.74 0.66
CA GLN A 496 -1.70 -5.75 0.66
C GLN A 496 -0.32 -6.41 0.43
N GLY A 497 -0.30 -7.61 -0.16
CA GLY A 497 0.90 -8.39 -0.39
C GLY A 497 1.06 -9.55 0.60
N ARG A 498 2.14 -10.32 0.46
CA ARG A 498 2.37 -11.58 1.19
C ARG A 498 3.60 -11.58 2.08
N VAL A 499 4.34 -10.48 2.10
CA VAL A 499 5.50 -10.31 2.97
C VAL A 499 5.02 -9.88 4.36
N LEU A 500 5.42 -10.59 5.42
CA LEU A 500 5.08 -10.22 6.78
C LEU A 500 5.87 -8.98 7.22
N LEU A 501 5.19 -7.85 7.44
CA LEU A 501 5.83 -6.57 7.80
C LEU A 501 5.92 -6.34 9.31
N ALA A 502 4.95 -6.79 10.09
CA ALA A 502 4.96 -6.60 11.53
C ALA A 502 4.05 -7.61 12.24
N ILE A 503 4.43 -7.92 13.48
CA ILE A 503 3.71 -8.85 14.37
C ILE A 503 3.35 -8.11 15.66
N ASN A 504 2.11 -8.23 16.11
CA ASN A 504 1.66 -7.70 17.40
C ASN A 504 1.84 -8.76 18.51
N LEU A 505 3.08 -8.97 18.96
CA LEU A 505 3.44 -9.96 19.98
C LEU A 505 2.65 -9.73 21.29
N ASP A 506 2.52 -8.49 21.76
CA ASP A 506 1.74 -8.15 22.96
C ASP A 506 0.28 -8.61 22.91
N ARG A 507 -0.32 -8.56 21.72
CA ARG A 507 -1.72 -9.00 21.52
C ARG A 507 -1.80 -10.52 21.41
N ILE A 508 -0.85 -11.16 20.73
CA ILE A 508 -0.76 -12.62 20.66
C ILE A 508 -0.59 -13.18 22.08
N GLN A 509 0.31 -12.62 22.89
CA GLN A 509 0.56 -13.07 24.25
C GLN A 509 -0.69 -12.93 25.14
N ARG A 510 -1.44 -11.83 24.99
CA ARG A 510 -2.73 -11.65 25.70
C ARG A 510 -3.84 -12.59 25.24
N LEU A 511 -3.76 -13.10 24.02
CA LEU A 511 -4.68 -14.10 23.50
C LEU A 511 -4.27 -15.49 24.01
N ALA A 512 -2.97 -15.82 23.93
CA ALA A 512 -2.37 -17.02 24.50
C ALA A 512 -2.71 -17.18 25.99
N ASP A 513 -2.47 -16.15 26.81
CA ASP A 513 -2.86 -16.12 28.23
C ASP A 513 -4.36 -16.31 28.47
N ARG A 514 -5.21 -15.74 27.59
CA ARG A 514 -6.67 -15.81 27.76
C ARG A 514 -7.20 -17.20 27.46
N TRP A 515 -6.59 -17.85 26.47
CA TRP A 515 -6.95 -19.18 26.02
C TRP A 515 -6.19 -20.27 26.77
N ASP A 516 -5.21 -19.89 27.58
CA ASP A 516 -4.33 -20.82 28.32
C ASP A 516 -3.60 -21.79 27.37
N VAL A 517 -3.15 -21.26 26.23
CA VAL A 517 -2.45 -22.03 25.17
C VAL A 517 -1.08 -21.42 24.87
N ARG A 518 -0.16 -22.25 24.40
CA ARG A 518 1.07 -21.81 23.75
C ARG A 518 0.81 -21.59 22.25
N VAL A 519 1.33 -20.49 21.72
CA VAL A 519 1.20 -20.11 20.31
C VAL A 519 2.58 -19.98 19.70
N ASP A 520 2.99 -20.95 18.88
CA ASP A 520 4.25 -20.92 18.16
C ASP A 520 4.05 -20.24 16.79
N LEU A 521 4.86 -19.23 16.51
CA LEU A 521 4.83 -18.47 15.26
C LEU A 521 5.84 -19.07 14.26
N LEU A 522 5.32 -19.61 13.17
CA LEU A 522 6.14 -20.29 12.15
C LEU A 522 6.77 -19.35 11.11
N VAL A 523 6.38 -18.07 11.13
CA VAL A 523 6.81 -17.08 10.13
C VAL A 523 7.46 -15.86 10.79
N GLY A 524 8.58 -15.41 10.23
CA GLY A 524 9.34 -14.24 10.68
C GLY A 524 8.97 -12.94 9.95
N VAL A 525 9.28 -11.80 10.59
CA VAL A 525 9.21 -10.50 9.89
C VAL A 525 10.15 -10.54 8.67
N GLY A 526 9.61 -10.21 7.51
CA GLY A 526 10.29 -10.23 6.22
C GLY A 526 9.97 -11.44 5.35
N ASP A 527 9.37 -12.48 5.92
CA ASP A 527 9.13 -13.72 5.18
C ASP A 527 7.99 -13.54 4.18
N TYR A 528 8.19 -14.10 2.99
CA TYR A 528 7.12 -14.27 2.02
C TYR A 528 6.28 -15.47 2.45
N VAL A 529 5.03 -15.24 2.81
CA VAL A 529 4.12 -16.28 3.30
C VAL A 529 3.25 -16.78 2.13
N PRO A 530 3.47 -18.01 1.62
CA PRO A 530 2.72 -18.54 0.49
C PRO A 530 1.26 -18.85 0.89
N HIS A 531 0.44 -19.18 -0.11
CA HIS A 531 -0.95 -19.54 0.12
C HIS A 531 -1.02 -20.84 0.93
N HIS A 532 -1.96 -20.93 1.88
CA HIS A 532 -2.09 -22.07 2.78
C HIS A 532 -0.86 -22.39 3.64
N ALA A 533 0.11 -21.49 3.72
CA ALA A 533 1.22 -21.65 4.64
C ALA A 533 0.72 -21.69 6.08
N ASP A 534 1.36 -22.55 6.87
CA ASP A 534 1.17 -22.62 8.30
C ASP A 534 1.82 -21.39 8.93
N VAL A 535 1.03 -20.63 9.70
CA VAL A 535 1.45 -19.35 10.29
C VAL A 535 1.61 -19.48 11.79
N PHE A 536 0.69 -20.20 12.43
CA PHE A 536 0.75 -20.47 13.86
C PHE A 536 0.54 -21.96 14.12
N GLU A 537 1.32 -22.51 15.04
CA GLU A 537 1.03 -23.74 15.74
C GLU A 537 0.50 -23.41 17.13
N ILE A 538 -0.53 -24.14 17.55
CA ILE A 538 -1.15 -23.96 18.86
C ILE A 538 -0.98 -25.26 19.63
N VAL A 539 -0.41 -25.15 20.82
CA VAL A 539 -0.24 -26.26 21.76
C VAL A 539 -1.11 -25.99 22.98
N GLY A 540 -2.13 -26.83 23.20
CA GLY A 540 -3.11 -26.68 24.29
C GLY A 540 -4.58 -26.74 23.84
N ASP A 541 -5.51 -26.39 24.74
CA ASP A 541 -6.96 -26.41 24.47
C ASP A 541 -7.35 -25.31 23.46
N HIS A 542 -7.58 -25.71 22.21
CA HIS A 542 -7.83 -24.78 21.10
C HIS A 542 -9.31 -24.36 20.95
N ARG A 543 -10.24 -24.85 21.79
CA ARG A 543 -11.70 -24.61 21.64
C ARG A 543 -12.07 -23.13 21.61
N ASP A 544 -11.40 -22.34 22.44
CA ASP A 544 -11.61 -20.90 22.56
C ASP A 544 -10.75 -20.10 21.58
N VAL A 545 -9.81 -20.75 20.88
CA VAL A 545 -8.91 -20.10 19.94
C VAL A 545 -9.67 -19.65 18.71
N ARG A 546 -9.42 -18.42 18.30
CA ARG A 546 -10.03 -17.81 17.11
C ARG A 546 -8.91 -17.40 16.16
N SER A 547 -8.74 -18.19 15.09
CA SER A 547 -7.72 -17.97 14.05
C SER A 547 -7.73 -16.54 13.49
N GLN A 548 -8.92 -15.98 13.24
CA GLN A 548 -9.07 -14.59 12.75
C GLN A 548 -8.48 -13.55 13.71
N GLN A 549 -8.52 -13.79 15.03
CA GLN A 549 -7.94 -12.86 16.00
C GLN A 549 -6.41 -12.90 15.96
N LEU A 550 -5.81 -14.09 15.82
CA LEU A 550 -4.37 -14.28 15.63
C LEU A 550 -3.90 -13.66 14.30
N LEU A 551 -4.58 -13.97 13.19
CA LEU A 551 -4.28 -13.40 11.87
C LEU A 551 -4.39 -11.87 11.86
N SER A 552 -5.33 -11.28 12.63
CA SER A 552 -5.44 -9.82 12.76
C SER A 552 -4.27 -9.14 13.49
N CYS A 553 -3.42 -9.93 14.17
CA CYS A 553 -2.19 -9.48 14.81
C CYS A 553 -1.01 -9.39 13.83
N LEU A 554 -1.17 -9.90 12.62
CA LEU A 554 -0.18 -9.80 11.55
C LEU A 554 -0.48 -8.61 10.63
N LEU A 555 0.57 -8.05 10.07
CA LEU A 555 0.51 -7.01 9.04
C LEU A 555 1.30 -7.48 7.83
N PHE A 556 0.63 -7.63 6.69
CA PHE A 556 1.26 -8.04 5.43
C PHE A 556 1.45 -6.85 4.48
N GLY A 557 2.44 -7.00 3.59
CA GLY A 557 2.95 -5.98 2.69
C GLY A 557 3.49 -6.55 1.38
N ASP A 558 3.80 -5.66 0.44
CA ASP A 558 4.35 -6.05 -0.88
C ASP A 558 5.86 -6.31 -0.87
N SER A 559 6.62 -5.60 -0.03
CA SER A 559 8.07 -5.83 0.05
C SER A 559 8.70 -5.54 1.40
N HIS A 560 9.75 -6.31 1.69
CA HIS A 560 10.59 -6.21 2.88
C HIS A 560 11.65 -5.12 2.69
N GLY A 561 11.31 -3.89 3.10
CA GLY A 561 12.19 -2.72 3.00
C GLY A 561 12.88 -2.34 4.31
N PRO A 562 13.86 -1.41 4.29
CA PRO A 562 14.64 -1.00 5.47
C PRO A 562 13.83 -0.54 6.69
N SER A 563 12.65 0.05 6.48
CA SER A 563 11.77 0.51 7.56
C SER A 563 11.05 -0.62 8.30
N VAL A 564 11.04 -1.83 7.73
CA VAL A 564 10.29 -2.99 8.20
C VAL A 564 11.05 -3.74 9.28
N SER A 565 12.34 -3.98 9.08
CA SER A 565 13.18 -4.73 10.03
C SER A 565 14.65 -4.31 9.93
N PRO A 566 15.44 -4.50 11.01
CA PRO A 566 16.88 -4.28 10.97
C PRO A 566 17.59 -5.16 9.94
N ALA A 567 17.13 -6.40 9.76
CA ALA A 567 17.68 -7.31 8.76
C ALA A 567 17.54 -6.75 7.33
N ALA A 568 16.38 -6.18 6.99
CA ALA A 568 16.17 -5.53 5.70
C ALA A 568 17.02 -4.27 5.51
N ALA A 569 17.29 -3.51 6.58
CA ALA A 569 18.16 -2.35 6.53
C ALA A 569 19.63 -2.77 6.31
N LEU A 570 20.12 -3.75 7.06
CA LEU A 570 21.45 -4.32 6.87
C LEU A 570 21.60 -4.91 5.47
N GLN A 571 20.60 -5.68 5.00
CA GLN A 571 20.59 -6.21 3.63
C GLN A 571 20.65 -5.09 2.59
N ALA A 572 19.89 -4.00 2.76
CA ALA A 572 19.93 -2.89 1.81
C ALA A 572 21.28 -2.16 1.82
N ILE A 573 21.95 -2.06 2.97
CA ILE A 573 23.32 -1.53 3.08
C ILE A 573 24.30 -2.47 2.37
N SER A 574 24.20 -3.79 2.60
CA SER A 574 24.99 -4.80 1.90
C SER A 574 24.76 -4.76 0.40
N ASP A 575 23.52 -4.60 -0.08
CA ASP A 575 23.20 -4.46 -1.51
C ASP A 575 23.94 -3.26 -2.14
N VAL A 576 24.05 -2.14 -1.42
CA VAL A 576 24.79 -0.95 -1.86
C VAL A 576 26.29 -1.24 -1.91
N ALA A 577 26.85 -1.90 -0.88
CA ALA A 577 28.24 -2.32 -0.88
C ALA A 577 28.56 -3.27 -2.05
N LEU A 578 27.72 -4.27 -2.30
CA LEU A 578 27.90 -5.25 -3.37
C LEU A 578 27.86 -4.61 -4.76
N LYS A 579 26.99 -3.63 -4.98
CA LYS A 579 26.99 -2.87 -6.24
C LYS A 579 28.21 -1.98 -6.39
N ALA A 580 28.67 -1.37 -5.30
CA ALA A 580 29.92 -0.62 -5.32
C ALA A 580 31.11 -1.52 -5.66
N LEU A 581 31.14 -2.75 -5.16
CA LEU A 581 32.18 -3.76 -5.42
C LEU A 581 32.00 -4.51 -6.74
N SER A 582 30.97 -4.23 -7.52
CA SER A 582 30.75 -4.94 -8.78
C SER A 582 31.87 -4.61 -9.78
N PRO A 583 32.23 -5.54 -10.69
CA PRO A 583 33.30 -5.31 -11.67
C PRO A 583 33.07 -4.06 -12.55
N SER A 584 31.82 -3.64 -12.75
CA SER A 584 31.47 -2.47 -13.56
C SER A 584 31.61 -1.14 -12.83
N VAL A 585 31.62 -1.14 -11.50
CA VAL A 585 31.70 0.09 -10.67
C VAL A 585 33.07 0.19 -9.97
N ASN A 586 33.50 -0.88 -9.31
CA ASN A 586 34.78 -1.00 -8.61
C ASN A 586 35.11 0.19 -7.68
N ASP A 587 34.18 0.55 -6.80
CA ASP A 587 34.30 1.63 -5.83
C ASP A 587 34.40 1.09 -4.38
N PRO A 588 35.61 0.72 -3.92
CA PRO A 588 35.82 0.21 -2.57
C PRO A 588 35.58 1.27 -1.48
N SER A 589 35.68 2.56 -1.79
CA SER A 589 35.44 3.63 -0.83
C SER A 589 33.95 3.75 -0.48
N ARG A 590 33.04 3.59 -1.45
CA ARG A 590 31.60 3.48 -1.18
C ARG A 590 31.25 2.21 -0.38
N ALA A 591 31.93 1.10 -0.64
CA ALA A 591 31.74 -0.12 0.12
C ALA A 591 32.16 0.04 1.60
N VAL A 592 33.28 0.72 1.86
CA VAL A 592 33.70 1.10 3.22
C VAL A 592 32.66 1.97 3.93
N GLN A 593 32.10 2.98 3.26
CA GLN A 593 31.01 3.78 3.84
C GLN A 593 29.79 2.94 4.20
N ALA A 594 29.42 1.97 3.35
CA ALA A 594 28.34 1.04 3.67
C ALA A 594 28.66 0.18 4.90
N ILE A 595 29.91 -0.31 5.03
CA ILE A 595 30.38 -1.06 6.20
C ILE A 595 30.29 -0.20 7.48
N ASP A 596 30.58 1.10 7.41
CA ASP A 596 30.42 2.02 8.56
C ASP A 596 28.98 2.07 9.06
N HIS A 597 28.02 2.26 8.15
CA HIS A 597 26.59 2.31 8.48
C HIS A 597 26.05 0.96 8.96
N ALA A 598 26.53 -0.15 8.40
CA ALA A 598 26.20 -1.48 8.89
C ALA A 598 26.73 -1.68 10.31
N GLY A 599 27.95 -1.23 10.59
CA GLY A 599 28.59 -1.31 11.90
C GLY A 599 27.83 -0.57 12.99
N ASP A 600 27.35 0.66 12.73
CA ASP A 600 26.54 1.41 13.71
C ASP A 600 25.23 0.68 14.06
N LEU A 601 24.55 0.10 13.05
CA LEU A 601 23.35 -0.70 13.27
C LEU A 601 23.65 -1.98 14.07
N LEU A 602 24.74 -2.67 13.78
CA LEU A 602 25.16 -3.88 14.51
C LEU A 602 25.50 -3.56 15.96
N LEU A 603 26.20 -2.45 16.23
CA LEU A 603 26.49 -1.98 17.60
C LEU A 603 25.21 -1.64 18.37
N MET A 604 24.22 -1.05 17.71
CA MET A 604 22.91 -0.81 18.32
C MET A 604 22.13 -2.11 18.59
N LEU A 605 22.27 -3.13 17.73
CA LEU A 605 21.59 -4.42 17.84
C LEU A 605 22.20 -5.34 18.90
N ALA A 606 23.53 -5.41 18.99
CA ALA A 606 24.26 -6.35 19.84
C ALA A 606 23.70 -6.48 21.27
N PRO A 607 23.57 -5.40 22.06
CA PRO A 607 23.08 -5.50 23.43
C PRO A 607 21.57 -5.79 23.53
N ARG A 608 20.80 -5.51 22.47
CA ARG A 608 19.35 -5.77 22.43
C ARG A 608 19.03 -7.22 22.10
N VAL A 609 19.78 -7.82 21.18
CA VAL A 609 19.66 -9.24 20.83
C VAL A 609 20.08 -10.11 22.02
N ALA A 610 21.21 -9.80 22.66
CA ALA A 610 21.67 -10.51 23.86
C ALA A 610 20.63 -10.47 25.00
N ALA A 611 20.02 -9.29 25.24
CA ALA A 611 18.98 -9.16 26.25
C ALA A 611 17.73 -9.98 25.93
N GLU A 612 17.35 -10.10 24.66
CA GLU A 612 16.17 -10.88 24.27
C GLU A 612 16.41 -12.39 24.40
N GLU A 613 17.58 -12.89 23.97
CA GLU A 613 17.97 -14.30 24.08
C GLU A 613 17.87 -14.81 25.52
N GLN A 614 18.30 -13.99 26.50
CA GLN A 614 18.21 -14.31 27.93
C GLN A 614 16.77 -14.38 28.48
N HIS A 615 15.80 -13.70 27.85
CA HIS A 615 14.43 -13.59 28.38
C HIS A 615 13.39 -14.42 27.59
N SER A 616 13.76 -15.01 26.46
CA SER A 616 12.83 -15.65 25.52
C SER A 616 12.20 -16.95 26.02
N THR A 617 12.80 -17.63 27.01
CA THR A 617 12.35 -18.95 27.48
C THR A 617 11.10 -18.91 28.37
N LEU A 618 10.60 -17.71 28.73
CA LEU A 618 9.52 -17.53 29.71
C LEU A 618 8.17 -17.07 29.11
N THR A 619 8.01 -17.09 27.78
CA THR A 619 6.78 -16.61 27.11
C THR A 619 5.96 -17.74 26.48
N LEU A 620 4.62 -17.64 26.51
CA LEU A 620 3.69 -18.55 25.79
C LEU A 620 3.74 -18.39 24.25
N ILE A 621 4.79 -17.76 23.73
CA ILE A 621 5.05 -17.56 22.29
C ILE A 621 6.45 -18.10 21.97
N GLY A 622 6.52 -19.16 21.16
CA GLY A 622 7.73 -19.59 20.46
C GLY A 622 7.71 -19.17 18.98
N GLY A 623 8.80 -19.36 18.25
CA GLY A 623 8.82 -19.10 16.80
C GLY A 623 10.16 -18.62 16.23
N TYR A 624 10.19 -18.41 14.91
CA TYR A 624 11.39 -18.03 14.15
C TYR A 624 11.95 -16.67 14.62
N ARG A 625 13.20 -16.68 15.12
CA ARG A 625 13.97 -15.49 15.48
C ARG A 625 15.33 -15.54 14.80
N ARG A 626 15.87 -14.37 14.45
CA ARG A 626 17.22 -14.24 13.90
C ARG A 626 18.21 -14.16 15.05
N THR A 627 19.25 -14.98 14.96
CA THR A 627 20.37 -14.98 15.91
C THR A 627 21.26 -13.77 15.69
N TRP A 628 22.12 -13.46 16.66
CA TRP A 628 23.18 -12.47 16.48
C TRP A 628 24.05 -12.78 15.24
N GLY A 629 24.41 -14.05 15.04
CA GLY A 629 25.20 -14.51 13.90
C GLY A 629 24.52 -14.23 12.55
N ASP A 630 23.19 -14.34 12.47
CA ASP A 630 22.43 -14.02 11.25
C ASP A 630 22.54 -12.54 10.90
N TYR A 631 22.44 -11.65 11.88
CA TYR A 631 22.55 -10.21 11.65
C TYR A 631 23.94 -9.80 11.17
N VAL A 632 24.99 -10.35 11.79
CA VAL A 632 26.37 -10.14 11.34
C VAL A 632 26.51 -10.68 9.91
N GLY A 633 26.03 -11.90 9.65
CA GLY A 633 26.14 -12.52 8.32
C GLY A 633 25.47 -11.72 7.21
N ILE A 634 24.26 -11.21 7.43
CA ILE A 634 23.53 -10.35 6.49
C ILE A 634 24.35 -9.08 6.18
N ALA A 635 24.99 -8.50 7.20
CA ALA A 635 25.73 -7.26 7.08
C ALA A 635 27.10 -7.43 6.41
N THR A 636 27.80 -8.54 6.65
CA THR A 636 29.23 -8.64 6.34
C THR A 636 29.62 -9.77 5.39
N ASP A 637 28.90 -10.90 5.34
CA ASP A 637 29.43 -12.11 4.67
C ASP A 637 29.53 -11.94 3.15
N GLN A 638 28.50 -11.36 2.54
CA GLN A 638 28.50 -11.06 1.11
C GLN A 638 29.56 -9.99 0.78
N VAL A 639 29.67 -8.94 1.60
CA VAL A 639 30.67 -7.88 1.42
C VAL A 639 32.09 -8.43 1.55
N ARG A 640 32.33 -9.36 2.49
CA ARG A 640 33.59 -10.08 2.64
C ARG A 640 33.92 -10.90 1.39
N HIS A 641 32.95 -11.65 0.88
CA HIS A 641 33.14 -12.51 -0.29
C HIS A 641 33.49 -11.70 -1.54
N PHE A 642 32.70 -10.66 -1.85
CA PHE A 642 32.89 -9.84 -3.05
C PHE A 642 33.97 -8.75 -2.89
N GLY A 643 34.35 -8.40 -1.66
CA GLY A 643 35.40 -7.42 -1.34
C GLY A 643 36.82 -7.98 -1.38
N ARG A 644 36.99 -9.25 -1.77
CA ARG A 644 38.27 -9.97 -1.69
C ARG A 644 39.43 -9.32 -2.44
N GLY A 645 39.15 -8.66 -3.55
CA GLY A 645 40.14 -7.96 -4.37
C GLY A 645 40.50 -6.57 -3.86
N SER A 646 39.98 -6.15 -2.69
CA SER A 646 40.21 -4.83 -2.13
C SER A 646 40.78 -4.90 -0.72
N ILE A 647 42.06 -4.55 -0.59
CA ILE A 647 42.75 -4.39 0.70
C ILE A 647 41.97 -3.42 1.60
N GLN A 648 41.50 -2.30 1.04
CA GLN A 648 40.73 -1.28 1.77
C GLN A 648 39.48 -1.88 2.46
N VAL A 649 38.73 -2.73 1.76
CA VAL A 649 37.52 -3.37 2.30
C VAL A 649 37.86 -4.40 3.36
N GLN A 650 38.88 -5.24 3.13
CA GLN A 650 39.31 -6.26 4.09
C GLN A 650 39.77 -5.64 5.42
N ARG A 651 40.58 -4.58 5.37
CA ARG A 651 41.03 -3.84 6.55
C ARG A 651 39.87 -3.24 7.34
N ARG A 652 38.88 -2.69 6.65
CA ARG A 652 37.72 -2.07 7.29
C ARG A 652 36.81 -3.11 7.94
N LEU A 653 36.57 -4.24 7.27
CA LEU A 653 35.82 -5.36 7.83
C LEU A 653 36.50 -5.91 9.09
N ARG A 654 37.84 -6.06 9.06
CA ARG A 654 38.61 -6.44 10.26
C ARG A 654 38.40 -5.45 11.40
N ALA A 655 38.57 -4.15 11.14
CA ALA A 655 38.35 -3.12 12.15
C ALA A 655 36.91 -3.13 12.70
N LEU A 656 35.91 -3.47 11.87
CA LEU A 656 34.53 -3.64 12.30
C LEU A 656 34.40 -4.84 13.25
N TYR A 657 34.91 -6.02 12.90
CA TYR A 657 34.82 -7.21 13.75
C TYR A 657 35.54 -7.01 15.09
N GLU A 658 36.73 -6.39 15.09
CA GLU A 658 37.44 -6.05 16.32
C GLU A 658 36.64 -5.09 17.20
N THR A 659 36.07 -4.03 16.61
CA THR A 659 35.24 -3.06 17.34
C THR A 659 33.95 -3.67 17.90
N LEU A 660 33.32 -4.59 17.15
CA LEU A 660 32.16 -5.34 17.63
C LEU A 660 32.56 -6.28 18.76
N GLY A 661 33.71 -6.95 18.64
CA GLY A 661 34.25 -7.86 19.65
C GLY A 661 34.49 -7.19 21.00
N GLU A 662 34.94 -5.93 21.01
CA GLU A 662 35.13 -5.13 22.23
C GLU A 662 33.81 -4.84 22.99
N GLN A 663 32.65 -4.89 22.32
CA GLN A 663 31.35 -4.52 22.89
C GLN A 663 30.35 -5.68 23.02
N CYS A 664 30.66 -6.84 22.43
CA CYS A 664 29.80 -8.02 22.45
C CYS A 664 30.13 -8.95 23.63
N THR A 665 29.11 -9.71 24.07
CA THR A 665 29.27 -10.78 25.07
C THR A 665 30.09 -11.96 24.53
N ASP A 666 30.60 -12.83 25.41
CA ASP A 666 31.43 -13.98 25.02
C ASP A 666 30.73 -14.93 24.01
N GLU A 667 29.42 -15.20 24.19
CA GLU A 667 28.62 -16.00 23.23
C GLU A 667 28.51 -15.31 21.86
N GLN A 668 28.38 -13.99 21.83
CA GLN A 668 28.29 -13.21 20.59
C GLN A 668 29.64 -13.08 19.87
N GLN A 669 30.76 -13.21 20.59
CA GLN A 669 32.10 -13.14 20.02
C GLN A 669 32.41 -14.32 19.11
N THR A 670 31.88 -15.52 19.38
CA THR A 670 32.12 -16.71 18.54
C THR A 670 31.77 -16.45 17.08
N ALA A 671 30.59 -15.87 16.82
CA ALA A 671 30.15 -15.55 15.46
C ALA A 671 31.03 -14.52 14.74
N LEU A 672 31.71 -13.63 15.48
CA LEU A 672 32.66 -12.64 14.95
C LEU A 672 34.02 -13.27 14.66
N GLN A 673 34.50 -14.12 15.57
CA GLN A 673 35.79 -14.81 15.44
C GLN A 673 35.83 -15.76 14.25
N GLU A 674 34.75 -16.51 13.99
CA GLU A 674 34.63 -17.35 12.79
C GLU A 674 34.80 -16.55 11.49
N ARG A 675 34.20 -15.35 11.43
CA ARG A 675 34.27 -14.47 10.25
C ARG A 675 35.62 -13.78 10.11
N LEU A 676 36.27 -13.47 11.23
CA LEU A 676 37.63 -12.95 11.26
C LEU A 676 38.63 -13.99 10.76
N ALA A 677 38.53 -15.24 11.24
CA ALA A 677 39.35 -16.34 10.77
C ALA A 677 39.14 -16.65 9.28
N ALA A 678 37.89 -16.58 8.81
CA ALA A 678 37.58 -16.72 7.38
C ALA A 678 38.16 -15.56 6.54
N LEU A 679 38.23 -14.34 7.09
CA LEU A 679 38.88 -13.20 6.47
C LEU A 679 40.41 -13.36 6.42
N ASP A 680 41.03 -13.85 7.49
CA ASP A 680 42.46 -14.16 7.56
C ASP A 680 42.87 -15.18 6.49
N ALA A 681 42.18 -16.31 6.45
CA ALA A 681 42.42 -17.37 5.47
C ALA A 681 42.27 -16.84 4.03
N GLN A 682 41.32 -15.94 3.79
CA GLN A 682 41.10 -15.34 2.48
C GLN A 682 42.22 -14.38 2.08
N VAL A 683 42.74 -13.56 3.00
CA VAL A 683 43.88 -12.67 2.75
C VAL A 683 45.12 -13.45 2.34
N ASP A 684 45.37 -14.60 2.98
CA ASP A 684 46.54 -15.44 2.66
C ASP A 684 46.45 -16.10 1.28
N ILE A 685 45.23 -16.35 0.79
CA ILE A 685 44.97 -16.91 -0.55
C ILE A 685 45.08 -15.84 -1.63
N ASP A 686 44.41 -14.71 -1.44
CA ASP A 686 44.24 -13.71 -2.50
C ASP A 686 45.48 -12.79 -2.67
N TRP A 687 46.30 -12.58 -1.63
CA TRP A 687 47.49 -11.73 -1.68
C TRP A 687 48.81 -12.50 -1.59
N THR A 688 49.57 -12.47 -2.69
CA THR A 688 50.85 -13.18 -2.82
C THR A 688 52.05 -12.37 -2.35
N THR A 689 52.00 -11.03 -2.46
CA THR A 689 53.13 -10.18 -2.07
C THR A 689 53.19 -9.99 -0.54
N PRO A 690 54.38 -9.98 0.09
CA PRO A 690 54.50 -9.80 1.53
C PRO A 690 54.00 -8.43 2.04
N ILE A 691 54.03 -7.40 1.20
CA ILE A 691 53.52 -6.08 1.55
C ILE A 691 51.99 -6.08 1.54
N ASP A 692 51.35 -6.56 0.48
CA ASP A 692 49.89 -6.56 0.37
C ASP A 692 49.24 -7.44 1.44
N ARG A 693 49.82 -8.61 1.72
CA ARG A 693 49.36 -9.49 2.80
C ARG A 693 49.46 -8.81 4.17
N ARG A 694 50.59 -8.17 4.47
CA ARG A 694 50.77 -7.40 5.73
C ARG A 694 49.77 -6.27 5.85
N LEU A 695 49.55 -5.56 4.74
CA LEU A 695 48.63 -4.45 4.67
C LEU A 695 47.18 -4.94 4.87
N ALA A 696 46.74 -5.99 4.20
CA ALA A 696 45.39 -6.57 4.31
C ALA A 696 45.09 -7.20 5.69
N HIS A 697 46.10 -7.74 6.38
CA HIS A 697 45.97 -8.26 7.74
C HIS A 697 45.81 -7.18 8.82
N ALA A 698 46.01 -5.91 8.48
CA ALA A 698 46.01 -4.84 9.46
C ALA A 698 44.63 -4.17 9.57
N ALA A 699 44.13 -3.99 10.79
CA ALA A 699 42.86 -3.31 11.02
C ALA A 699 43.00 -1.80 10.80
N ASP A 700 42.11 -1.24 9.99
CA ASP A 700 42.04 0.20 9.75
C ASP A 700 40.59 0.69 9.79
N ARG A 701 40.31 1.64 10.69
CA ARG A 701 38.98 2.24 10.85
C ARG A 701 38.57 3.11 9.67
N GLN A 702 39.52 3.67 8.92
CA GLN A 702 39.23 4.51 7.76
C GLN A 702 39.34 3.74 6.43
N GLY A 703 40.07 2.63 6.42
CA GLY A 703 40.34 1.83 5.23
C GLY A 703 41.33 2.44 4.24
N TYR A 704 41.90 3.63 4.51
CA TYR A 704 42.88 4.30 3.65
C TYR A 704 44.28 3.68 3.72
N GLY A 705 44.57 2.95 4.80
CA GLY A 705 45.88 2.40 5.10
C GLY A 705 46.79 3.37 5.85
N SER A 706 47.69 2.81 6.67
CA SER A 706 48.84 3.50 7.22
C SER A 706 50.14 2.81 6.77
N GLU A 707 51.28 3.49 6.89
CA GLU A 707 52.61 2.93 6.56
C GLU A 707 52.92 1.63 7.33
N GLU A 708 52.43 1.51 8.57
CA GLU A 708 52.57 0.30 9.40
C GLU A 708 51.38 -0.68 9.25
N GLY A 709 50.37 -0.35 8.43
CA GLY A 709 49.08 -1.05 8.35
C GLY A 709 48.17 -0.85 9.57
N ARG A 710 48.71 -0.44 10.74
CA ARG A 710 47.95 -0.13 11.94
C ARG A 710 47.90 1.37 12.16
N VAL A 711 46.72 1.92 12.49
CA VAL A 711 46.66 3.26 13.09
C VAL A 711 47.09 3.09 14.55
N ARG A 712 48.36 3.38 14.88
CA ARG A 712 48.77 3.49 16.29
C ARG A 712 47.84 4.50 16.96
N GLN A 713 47.01 4.04 17.91
CA GLN A 713 46.23 4.93 18.77
C GLN A 713 47.21 5.75 19.62
N ARG A 714 47.73 6.84 19.08
CA ARG A 714 48.36 7.88 19.90
C ARG A 714 47.23 8.48 20.73
N ARG A 715 47.07 8.02 21.97
CA ARG A 715 46.20 8.72 22.93
C ARG A 715 46.71 10.16 23.00
N LEU A 716 45.89 11.09 22.55
CA LEU A 716 46.13 12.52 22.70
C LEU A 716 46.11 12.81 24.21
N ARG A 717 47.29 12.79 24.84
CA ARG A 717 47.45 13.28 26.21
C ARG A 717 47.48 14.80 26.13
N ILE A 718 46.31 15.41 26.35
CA ILE A 718 46.23 16.84 26.60
C ILE A 718 46.72 17.04 28.04
N ASN A 719 48.00 17.36 28.22
CA ASN A 719 48.54 17.71 29.52
C ASN A 719 47.92 19.04 29.97
N THR A 720 47.04 19.00 30.96
CA THR A 720 46.42 20.21 31.56
C THR A 720 47.26 20.82 32.69
N THR A 721 48.47 20.32 32.96
CA THR A 721 49.38 20.93 33.91
C THR A 721 50.15 22.08 33.27
N THR A 722 49.65 23.29 33.49
CA THR A 722 50.47 24.50 33.45
C THR A 722 51.68 24.27 34.36
N GLN A 723 52.87 24.21 33.76
CA GLN A 723 54.11 24.29 34.51
C GLN A 723 54.10 25.61 35.28
N SER A 724 53.89 25.52 36.60
CA SER A 724 54.34 26.55 37.52
C SER A 724 55.85 26.63 37.36
N GLN A 725 56.32 27.64 36.64
CA GLN A 725 57.72 28.04 36.65
C GLN A 725 58.11 28.32 38.11
N ALA A 726 58.93 27.44 38.70
CA ALA A 726 59.66 27.80 39.89
C ALA A 726 60.68 28.89 39.51
N PRO A 727 60.81 29.98 40.28
CA PRO A 727 61.81 31.00 40.00
C PRO A 727 63.21 30.42 40.21
N ALA A 728 64.10 30.74 39.27
CA ALA A 728 65.52 30.44 39.35
C ALA A 728 66.11 31.08 40.62
N ASP A 729 66.77 30.26 41.44
CA ASP A 729 67.63 30.69 42.53
C ASP A 729 68.92 31.29 41.94
N PRO A 730 69.24 32.57 42.15
CA PRO A 730 70.46 33.19 41.65
C PRO A 730 71.52 33.26 42.76
N ALA A 731 71.92 32.13 43.37
CA ALA A 731 73.07 32.12 44.29
C ALA A 731 73.65 30.71 44.58
N ALA A 732 74.49 30.17 43.70
CA ALA A 732 75.69 29.42 44.11
C ALA A 732 76.66 29.26 42.94
N ARG A 733 77.91 29.66 43.21
CA ARG A 733 79.11 29.45 42.41
C ARG A 733 79.55 28.00 42.43
#